data_AF-A0A4Q1DFG9-F1
#
_entry.id   AF-A0A4Q1DFG9-F1
#
_cell.length_a   1.000
_cell.length_b   1.000
_cell.length_c   1.000
_cell.angle_alpha   90.00
_cell.angle_beta   90.00
_cell.angle_gamma   90.00
#
_symmetry.space_group_name_H-M   'P 1'
#
loop_
_entity.id
_entity.type
_entity.pdbx_description
1 polymer ?
#
loop_
_entity_poly.entity_id
_entity_poly.type
_entity_poly.pdbx_seq_one_letter_code
_entity_poly.pdbx_strand_id
1 'polypeptide(L)'
;MQKRKLYTIVIFSALLFLSSPGAEANTPPVLVSDIDGAGAFPLAANHHAASIYYSPGEFSGVIRAIGDLQNDIERVTHYKPGVYGSDSFPAMPVIIGTIGKNKWIDRLIGLGSIKAEDLKGKWESFVITTVANPFPGVQRALVIAGSDKRGSIFGIYELSKQLGVSPWYWWADVPVQKRSAAYILPAYFASGEPKVKYRGIFINDENPAMQEWARLKFGGMNSKMYGHVFELMLRLRANLLWPGMWGAFKEYAPGPTIVRNEKGEYEGNSFNEDDPDNPRLANEYGIIMGTSHHEPMQRSQQEWIRNKQNYGNGEWNYVTNKEGIRKFFREGIENTKNYESLITMGMRGDDDKPMADAGSAEANFRVLEGIMKDQRAIIEQVTQKPAAKTPQVWTLYSEVLEYFDQGMKVPDDMIIVLCDDNWGNVRRLPDLKGKKHPAGYGMYYHAAYYGAPRAYKWLNVTQIQHVWEQMQLTYSYGVDKLWILNVGDLKPMEFPMSFFLDMAWNPEQFDQNNLFRYTVDFCAQQFGNGQAREAARILNDYSKYAHRITPEMLDEKTYNLENGEFKMVTDELLALEARALRQFHTLDTAYRDAYIQLLLYPVQALANLYDMYYALAMNRKLAADKDTTANFWADEVAACFMRDSLLTSDFHTRVANGKWNRMMQQTHIGYTKWHGPQYNVMPRVTRIQPEEMINGSYLFSEKSNVVVMEAAHYYKSQSSAGTAWSVIPGLGRTLSGLELLPPNLPVEGASLTYKMQLKSKADSVKVLLVFSTVMPFIKGGSRVTAGFKGGAEKSKVINDQLTWKNNYSIMYPTAAARVIETSMYLPLPPDKNGWYELDIYPHTPGMVLQKVIVDCGGYEKTFLHMNESPHYREPATIASPDSTRP
;
A
#
# COMPACT_ATOMS: atom_id res chain seq x y z
N MET A 1 -44.06 -1.09 -68.35
CA MET A 1 -43.31 -2.36 -68.24
C MET A 1 -42.20 -2.16 -67.23
N GLN A 2 -42.30 -2.77 -66.04
CA GLN A 2 -41.45 -3.90 -65.62
C GLN A 2 -39.95 -3.56 -65.73
N LYS A 3 -39.12 -3.54 -64.68
CA LYS A 3 -39.04 -4.37 -63.47
C LYS A 3 -37.99 -3.75 -62.52
N ARG A 4 -38.27 -3.90 -61.21
CA ARG A 4 -37.38 -3.98 -60.04
C ARG A 4 -36.47 -2.78 -59.73
N LYS A 5 -36.93 -1.92 -58.81
CA LYS A 5 -36.08 -1.10 -57.95
C LYS A 5 -36.31 -1.46 -56.48
N LEU A 6 -35.19 -1.59 -55.80
CA LEU A 6 -34.95 -1.73 -54.36
C LEU A 6 -35.88 -0.84 -53.52
N TYR A 7 -36.55 -1.41 -52.52
CA TYR A 7 -36.99 -0.66 -51.35
C TYR A 7 -36.68 -1.48 -50.09
N THR A 8 -35.72 -0.96 -49.33
CA THR A 8 -35.40 -1.30 -47.95
C THR A 8 -36.65 -1.12 -47.09
N ILE A 9 -37.16 -2.21 -46.52
CA ILE A 9 -38.17 -2.16 -45.46
C ILE A 9 -37.40 -2.01 -44.14
N VAL A 10 -37.47 -0.83 -43.54
CA VAL A 10 -37.07 -0.60 -42.15
C VAL A 10 -38.19 -1.14 -41.26
N ILE A 11 -37.97 -2.32 -40.67
CA ILE A 11 -38.82 -2.84 -39.59
C ILE A 11 -38.25 -2.29 -38.28
N PHE A 12 -38.98 -1.36 -37.67
CA PHE A 12 -38.78 -0.95 -36.28
C PHE A 12 -39.29 -2.07 -35.37
N SER A 13 -38.41 -3.00 -35.00
CA SER A 13 -38.69 -3.96 -33.92
C SER A 13 -38.38 -3.29 -32.58
N ALA A 14 -39.42 -2.81 -31.91
CA ALA A 14 -39.37 -2.44 -30.50
C ALA A 14 -39.16 -3.71 -29.65
N LEU A 15 -37.90 -4.06 -29.41
CA LEU A 15 -37.51 -5.01 -28.37
C LEU A 15 -37.70 -4.33 -27.02
N LEU A 16 -38.88 -4.53 -26.44
CA LEU A 16 -39.09 -4.43 -24.99
C LEU A 16 -38.16 -5.45 -24.32
N PHE A 17 -36.97 -4.98 -23.93
CA PHE A 17 -36.19 -5.65 -22.91
C PHE A 17 -37.00 -5.59 -21.62
N LEU A 18 -37.74 -6.66 -21.34
CA LEU A 18 -38.11 -7.02 -19.98
C LEU A 18 -36.79 -7.31 -19.25
N SER A 19 -36.19 -6.27 -18.70
CA SER A 19 -35.21 -6.41 -17.63
C SER A 19 -35.93 -7.12 -16.49
N SER A 20 -35.57 -8.38 -16.26
CA SER A 20 -35.76 -9.01 -14.97
C SER A 20 -35.29 -8.00 -13.90
N PRO A 21 -36.00 -7.85 -12.76
CA PRO A 21 -35.48 -7.07 -11.65
C PRO A 21 -34.26 -7.83 -11.12
N GLY A 22 -33.09 -7.57 -11.72
CA GLY A 22 -31.83 -7.86 -11.10
C GLY A 22 -31.82 -7.08 -9.79
N ALA A 23 -31.43 -7.75 -8.71
CA ALA A 23 -31.23 -7.13 -7.42
C ALA A 23 -30.44 -5.83 -7.62
N GLU A 24 -31.10 -4.69 -7.45
CA GLU A 24 -30.42 -3.40 -7.38
C GLU A 24 -29.39 -3.54 -6.27
N ALA A 25 -28.13 -3.22 -6.59
CA ALA A 25 -27.06 -3.23 -5.61
C ALA A 25 -27.51 -2.43 -4.37
N ASN A 26 -27.38 -3.01 -3.17
CA ASN A 26 -27.69 -2.40 -1.88
C ASN A 26 -26.73 -1.24 -1.53
N THR A 27 -26.47 -0.32 -2.46
CA THR A 27 -25.84 0.95 -2.15
C THR A 27 -26.88 1.82 -1.44
N PRO A 28 -26.58 2.39 -0.25
CA PRO A 28 -27.51 3.29 0.41
C PRO A 28 -27.93 4.41 -0.55
N PRO A 29 -29.23 4.72 -0.68
CA PRO A 29 -29.66 5.87 -1.46
C PRO A 29 -29.08 7.15 -0.86
N VAL A 30 -28.91 8.19 -1.68
CA VAL A 30 -28.56 9.53 -1.17
C VAL A 30 -29.75 10.06 -0.37
N LEU A 31 -29.57 10.18 0.95
CA LEU A 31 -30.59 10.62 1.91
C LEU A 31 -30.46 12.11 2.23
N VAL A 32 -29.25 12.67 2.22
CA VAL A 32 -29.00 14.04 2.69
C VAL A 32 -28.93 15.02 1.52
N SER A 33 -29.63 16.14 1.63
CA SER A 33 -29.66 17.25 0.68
C SER A 33 -29.43 18.59 1.40
N ASP A 34 -28.76 19.53 0.72
CA ASP A 34 -28.64 20.92 1.18
C ASP A 34 -29.88 21.77 0.84
N ILE A 35 -30.75 21.25 -0.03
CA ILE A 35 -31.93 21.93 -0.55
C ILE A 35 -33.20 21.29 0.02
N ASP A 36 -34.15 22.13 0.41
CA ASP A 36 -35.49 21.70 0.84
C ASP A 36 -36.26 21.12 -0.36
N GLY A 37 -36.64 19.85 -0.25
CA GLY A 37 -37.35 19.09 -1.27
C GLY A 37 -38.77 18.74 -0.82
N ALA A 38 -39.64 18.39 -1.77
CA ALA A 38 -41.00 17.99 -1.44
C ALA A 38 -41.02 16.80 -0.44
N GLY A 39 -41.52 17.06 0.76
CA GLY A 39 -41.62 16.06 1.83
C GLY A 39 -40.33 15.82 2.62
N ALA A 40 -39.25 16.55 2.34
CA ALA A 40 -37.99 16.40 3.06
C ALA A 40 -38.13 16.73 4.56
N PHE A 41 -37.32 16.09 5.39
CA PHE A 41 -37.27 16.34 6.82
C PHE A 41 -36.11 17.32 7.14
N PRO A 42 -36.38 18.49 7.75
CA PRO A 42 -35.35 19.45 8.11
C PRO A 42 -34.57 18.96 9.34
N LEU A 43 -33.45 18.26 9.11
CA LEU A 43 -32.58 17.80 10.20
C LEU A 43 -31.88 18.98 10.87
N ALA A 44 -31.40 19.94 10.07
CA ALA A 44 -30.86 21.21 10.54
C ALA A 44 -31.06 22.30 9.49
N ALA A 45 -31.93 23.26 9.76
CA ALA A 45 -32.25 24.34 8.83
C ALA A 45 -32.79 25.56 9.60
N ASN A 46 -32.76 26.74 9.00
CA ASN A 46 -33.32 27.97 9.57
C ASN A 46 -32.84 28.23 11.02
N HIS A 47 -31.56 28.04 11.28
CA HIS A 47 -30.91 28.21 12.58
C HIS A 47 -31.30 27.22 13.69
N HIS A 48 -31.96 26.10 13.34
CA HIS A 48 -32.43 25.11 14.31
C HIS A 48 -32.08 23.69 13.85
N ALA A 49 -31.75 22.81 14.79
CA ALA A 49 -31.59 21.37 14.55
C ALA A 49 -32.75 20.58 15.18
N ALA A 50 -33.27 19.59 14.45
CA ALA A 50 -34.29 18.68 14.95
C ALA A 50 -33.78 17.89 16.16
N SER A 51 -34.57 17.84 17.22
CA SER A 51 -34.18 17.14 18.45
C SER A 51 -34.27 15.63 18.30
N ILE A 52 -33.32 14.93 18.91
CA ILE A 52 -33.17 13.47 18.88
C ILE A 52 -33.81 12.86 20.13
N TYR A 53 -34.60 11.80 19.92
CA TYR A 53 -35.32 11.10 20.96
C TYR A 53 -34.98 9.61 20.97
N TYR A 54 -34.78 9.06 22.17
CA TYR A 54 -34.60 7.62 22.41
C TYR A 54 -35.37 7.18 23.67
N SER A 55 -35.71 5.89 23.78
CA SER A 55 -36.40 5.35 24.96
C SER A 55 -35.43 5.22 26.15
N PRO A 56 -35.81 5.54 27.40
CA PRO A 56 -34.92 5.39 28.56
C PRO A 56 -34.34 3.98 28.78
N GLY A 57 -34.95 2.93 28.20
CA GLY A 57 -34.47 1.54 28.25
C GLY A 57 -33.51 1.13 27.12
N GLU A 58 -33.07 2.08 26.30
CA GLU A 58 -32.16 1.84 25.17
C GLU A 58 -30.76 1.37 25.64
N PHE A 59 -30.01 0.71 24.75
CA PHE A 59 -28.64 0.31 25.06
C PHE A 59 -27.73 1.53 25.27
N SER A 60 -26.86 1.49 26.29
CA SER A 60 -25.90 2.57 26.57
C SER A 60 -24.99 2.88 25.37
N GLY A 61 -24.54 1.86 24.63
CA GLY A 61 -23.77 2.02 23.40
C GLY A 61 -24.52 2.78 22.28
N VAL A 62 -25.84 2.60 22.20
CA VAL A 62 -26.68 3.35 21.24
C VAL A 62 -26.82 4.81 21.69
N ILE A 63 -27.05 5.05 23.00
CA ILE A 63 -27.11 6.41 23.56
C ILE A 63 -25.78 7.16 23.33
N ARG A 64 -24.65 6.47 23.51
CA ARG A 64 -23.32 7.01 23.19
C ARG A 64 -23.20 7.40 21.72
N ALA A 65 -23.59 6.52 20.79
CA ALA A 65 -23.58 6.81 19.36
C ALA A 65 -24.53 7.96 18.97
N ILE A 66 -25.68 8.12 19.66
CA ILE A 66 -26.54 9.30 19.51
C ILE A 66 -25.79 10.59 19.88
N GLY A 67 -24.95 10.55 20.91
CA GLY A 67 -24.05 11.65 21.27
C GLY A 67 -23.05 11.98 20.15
N ASP A 68 -22.49 10.96 19.47
CA ASP A 68 -21.62 11.18 18.32
C ASP A 68 -22.37 11.85 17.17
N LEU A 69 -23.58 11.40 16.85
CA LEU A 69 -24.42 12.01 15.82
C LEU A 69 -24.81 13.45 16.16
N GLN A 70 -25.13 13.73 17.43
CA GLN A 70 -25.38 15.10 17.90
C GLN A 70 -24.16 16.01 17.61
N ASN A 71 -22.96 15.52 17.93
CA ASN A 71 -21.72 16.26 17.68
C ASN A 71 -21.40 16.34 16.18
N ASP A 72 -21.72 15.33 15.39
CA ASP A 72 -21.52 15.32 13.94
C ASP A 72 -22.44 16.33 13.24
N ILE A 73 -23.72 16.40 13.63
CA ILE A 73 -24.65 17.43 13.13
C ILE A 73 -24.15 18.83 13.50
N GLU A 74 -23.67 19.02 14.72
CA GLU A 74 -23.06 20.30 15.16
C GLU A 74 -21.80 20.63 14.36
N ARG A 75 -20.92 19.66 14.11
CA ARG A 75 -19.71 19.85 13.29
C ARG A 75 -20.04 20.24 11.85
N VAL A 76 -21.09 19.65 11.27
CA VAL A 76 -21.49 19.90 9.88
C VAL A 76 -22.24 21.23 9.76
N THR A 77 -23.15 21.53 10.70
CA THR A 77 -24.16 22.60 10.53
C THR A 77 -24.06 23.77 11.51
N HIS A 78 -23.21 23.67 12.53
CA HIS A 78 -23.13 24.57 13.70
C HIS A 78 -24.33 24.54 14.64
N TYR A 79 -25.39 23.79 14.34
CA TYR A 79 -26.56 23.67 15.20
C TYR A 79 -26.52 22.36 15.97
N LYS A 80 -26.52 22.44 17.30
CA LYS A 80 -26.50 21.26 18.17
C LYS A 80 -27.93 20.76 18.43
N PRO A 81 -28.29 19.52 18.04
CA PRO A 81 -29.58 18.93 18.39
C PRO A 81 -29.78 18.81 19.90
N GLY A 82 -31.00 19.00 20.39
CA GLY A 82 -31.38 18.52 21.73
C GLY A 82 -31.47 16.98 21.75
N VAL A 83 -31.15 16.34 22.87
CA VAL A 83 -31.22 14.88 23.02
C VAL A 83 -32.08 14.55 24.25
N TYR A 84 -33.15 13.78 24.06
CA TYR A 84 -34.17 13.58 25.10
C TYR A 84 -34.63 12.13 25.23
N GLY A 85 -34.70 11.66 26.48
CA GLY A 85 -35.34 10.40 26.88
C GLY A 85 -36.79 10.59 27.33
N SER A 86 -37.64 11.26 26.54
CA SER A 86 -38.98 11.69 26.96
C SER A 86 -40.09 11.30 25.98
N ASP A 87 -41.34 11.24 26.47
CA ASP A 87 -42.53 10.92 25.67
C ASP A 87 -43.19 12.12 24.96
N SER A 88 -42.66 13.33 25.16
CA SER A 88 -43.17 14.55 24.54
C SER A 88 -42.35 14.90 23.30
N PHE A 89 -42.98 14.83 22.13
CA PHE A 89 -42.33 15.10 20.84
C PHE A 89 -42.70 16.47 20.28
N PRO A 90 -41.76 17.18 19.63
CA PRO A 90 -42.07 18.30 18.75
C PRO A 90 -42.75 17.80 17.46
N ALA A 91 -43.16 18.72 16.61
CA ALA A 91 -43.76 18.40 15.31
C ALA A 91 -42.80 17.60 14.39
N MET A 92 -41.49 17.78 14.52
CA MET A 92 -40.46 17.22 13.65
C MET A 92 -39.29 16.59 14.44
N PRO A 93 -39.47 15.43 15.12
CA PRO A 93 -38.43 14.78 15.90
C PRO A 93 -37.57 13.83 15.05
N VAL A 94 -36.34 13.60 15.49
CA VAL A 94 -35.54 12.44 15.10
C VAL A 94 -35.75 11.35 16.17
N ILE A 95 -36.11 10.14 15.78
CA ILE A 95 -36.39 9.03 16.69
C ILE A 95 -35.42 7.90 16.40
N ILE A 96 -34.63 7.52 17.40
CA ILE A 96 -33.58 6.51 17.26
C ILE A 96 -33.80 5.42 18.30
N GLY A 97 -33.72 4.15 17.89
CA GLY A 97 -33.70 3.07 18.86
C GLY A 97 -33.71 1.66 18.28
N THR A 98 -33.72 0.71 19.20
CA THR A 98 -33.64 -0.73 18.89
C THR A 98 -34.98 -1.42 19.11
N ILE A 99 -35.35 -2.32 18.21
CA ILE A 99 -36.55 -3.16 18.36
C ILE A 99 -36.54 -3.90 19.73
N GLY A 100 -37.68 -3.93 20.42
CA GLY A 100 -37.85 -4.55 21.73
C GLY A 100 -37.25 -3.79 22.92
N LYS A 101 -36.52 -2.69 22.67
CA LYS A 101 -35.98 -1.77 23.70
C LYS A 101 -36.60 -0.38 23.60
N ASN A 102 -37.00 0.01 22.40
CA ASN A 102 -37.62 1.29 22.12
C ASN A 102 -39.11 1.14 21.76
N LYS A 103 -39.97 1.52 22.70
CA LYS A 103 -41.43 1.42 22.56
C LYS A 103 -42.00 2.16 21.35
N TRP A 104 -41.33 3.22 20.88
CA TRP A 104 -41.79 3.97 19.71
C TRP A 104 -41.43 3.25 18.41
N ILE A 105 -40.26 2.62 18.34
CA ILE A 105 -39.89 1.74 17.22
C ILE A 105 -40.85 0.55 17.16
N ASP A 106 -41.13 -0.11 18.29
CA ASP A 106 -42.08 -1.23 18.34
C ASP A 106 -43.48 -0.83 17.88
N ARG A 107 -43.93 0.38 18.26
CA ARG A 107 -45.21 0.93 17.80
C ARG A 107 -45.22 1.22 16.30
N LEU A 108 -44.14 1.81 15.76
CA LEU A 108 -44.03 2.08 14.32
C LEU A 108 -44.02 0.78 13.49
N ILE A 109 -43.44 -0.30 14.03
CA ILE A 109 -43.54 -1.63 13.46
C ILE A 109 -44.97 -2.16 13.53
N GLY A 110 -45.64 -2.03 14.68
CA GLY A 110 -47.04 -2.45 14.86
C GLY A 110 -48.03 -1.71 13.96
N LEU A 111 -47.72 -0.47 13.58
CA LEU A 111 -48.50 0.34 12.63
C LEU A 111 -48.17 0.05 11.15
N GLY A 112 -47.14 -0.75 10.87
CA GLY A 112 -46.67 -1.05 9.51
C GLY A 112 -45.85 0.07 8.85
N SER A 113 -45.51 1.14 9.59
CA SER A 113 -44.64 2.22 9.10
C SER A 113 -43.18 1.77 8.96
N ILE A 114 -42.78 0.76 9.73
CA ILE A 114 -41.53 0.02 9.59
C ILE A 114 -41.89 -1.44 9.39
N LYS A 115 -41.33 -2.10 8.38
CA LYS A 115 -41.62 -3.51 8.12
C LYS A 115 -40.88 -4.38 9.14
N ALA A 116 -41.62 -5.25 9.82
CA ALA A 116 -41.03 -6.13 10.84
C ALA A 116 -39.94 -7.06 10.28
N GLU A 117 -40.06 -7.48 9.01
CA GLU A 117 -39.14 -8.41 8.34
C GLU A 117 -37.72 -7.84 8.13
N ASP A 118 -37.58 -6.51 8.12
CA ASP A 118 -36.28 -5.84 7.94
C ASP A 118 -35.42 -5.86 9.21
N LEU A 119 -36.04 -6.09 10.39
CA LEU A 119 -35.38 -5.96 11.69
C LEU A 119 -35.56 -7.18 12.61
N LYS A 120 -36.74 -7.80 12.64
CA LYS A 120 -37.05 -8.84 13.64
C LYS A 120 -36.25 -10.11 13.38
N GLY A 121 -35.37 -10.45 14.33
CA GLY A 121 -34.51 -11.64 14.27
C GLY A 121 -33.32 -11.50 13.32
N LYS A 122 -33.07 -10.29 12.79
CA LYS A 122 -31.97 -9.98 11.88
C LYS A 122 -30.70 -9.62 12.66
N TRP A 123 -29.54 -10.00 12.13
CA TRP A 123 -28.25 -9.61 12.69
C TRP A 123 -27.81 -8.25 12.13
N GLU A 124 -27.62 -7.27 13.01
CA GLU A 124 -27.01 -5.96 12.69
C GLU A 124 -27.65 -5.16 11.53
N SER A 125 -28.93 -5.39 11.27
CA SER A 125 -29.71 -4.68 10.26
C SER A 125 -30.29 -3.39 10.82
N PHE A 126 -30.51 -2.40 9.96
CA PHE A 126 -31.16 -1.15 10.32
C PHE A 126 -32.04 -0.59 9.21
N VAL A 127 -32.97 0.27 9.62
CA VAL A 127 -33.85 1.04 8.73
C VAL A 127 -33.67 2.53 9.02
N ILE A 128 -33.50 3.33 7.96
CA ILE A 128 -33.59 4.80 7.99
C ILE A 128 -34.79 5.20 7.14
N THR A 129 -35.74 5.92 7.73
CA THR A 129 -36.95 6.35 7.01
C THR A 129 -37.54 7.63 7.57
N THR A 130 -38.32 8.35 6.76
CA THR A 130 -39.18 9.43 7.26
C THR A 130 -40.63 8.96 7.33
N VAL A 131 -41.28 9.14 8.48
CA VAL A 131 -42.68 8.74 8.70
C VAL A 131 -43.55 9.97 8.89
N ALA A 132 -44.62 10.11 8.10
CA ALA A 132 -45.61 11.18 8.26
C ALA A 132 -46.65 10.81 9.32
N ASN A 133 -47.05 11.78 10.14
CA ASN A 133 -48.04 11.63 11.21
C ASN A 133 -47.83 10.39 12.12
N PRO A 134 -46.60 10.10 12.62
CA PRO A 134 -46.31 8.85 13.35
C PRO A 134 -47.01 8.79 14.71
N PHE A 135 -47.17 9.93 15.37
CA PHE A 135 -47.80 10.07 16.68
C PHE A 135 -48.65 11.35 16.71
N PRO A 136 -49.65 11.45 17.63
CA PRO A 136 -50.41 12.70 17.81
C PRO A 136 -49.48 13.90 18.05
N GLY A 137 -49.68 14.98 17.28
CA GLY A 137 -48.87 16.19 17.37
C GLY A 137 -47.54 16.16 16.59
N VAL A 138 -47.13 15.00 16.08
CA VAL A 138 -45.93 14.85 15.23
C VAL A 138 -46.33 14.87 13.77
N GLN A 139 -45.88 15.85 13.00
CA GLN A 139 -46.20 15.98 11.58
C GLN A 139 -45.36 15.00 10.73
N ARG A 140 -44.08 14.88 11.03
CA ARG A 140 -43.16 13.93 10.39
C ARG A 140 -41.99 13.63 11.31
N ALA A 141 -41.53 12.39 11.37
CA ALA A 141 -40.32 12.02 12.09
C ALA A 141 -39.28 11.43 11.15
N LEU A 142 -38.00 11.73 11.38
CA LEU A 142 -36.90 10.91 10.89
C LEU A 142 -36.72 9.75 11.88
N VAL A 143 -36.67 8.52 11.37
CA VAL A 143 -36.56 7.32 12.20
C VAL A 143 -35.35 6.51 11.81
N ILE A 144 -34.52 6.15 12.80
CA ILE A 144 -33.42 5.19 12.68
C ILE A 144 -33.73 4.02 13.62
N ALA A 145 -33.99 2.85 13.05
CA ALA A 145 -34.40 1.67 13.79
C ALA A 145 -33.42 0.52 13.55
N GLY A 146 -32.82 -0.04 14.60
CA GLY A 146 -31.93 -1.20 14.50
C GLY A 146 -32.58 -2.52 14.94
N SER A 147 -32.10 -3.63 14.38
CA SER A 147 -32.48 -4.99 14.78
C SER A 147 -31.87 -5.40 16.13
N ASP A 148 -30.72 -4.84 16.45
CA ASP A 148 -29.97 -5.02 17.68
C ASP A 148 -29.13 -3.76 18.00
N LYS A 149 -28.34 -3.82 19.08
CA LYS A 149 -27.47 -2.71 19.53
C LYS A 149 -26.58 -2.18 18.40
N ARG A 150 -25.95 -3.07 17.62
CA ARG A 150 -25.01 -2.68 16.56
C ARG A 150 -25.74 -2.22 15.31
N GLY A 151 -26.87 -2.82 14.95
CA GLY A 151 -27.73 -2.33 13.87
C GLY A 151 -28.13 -0.87 14.10
N SER A 152 -28.59 -0.53 15.30
CA SER A 152 -28.92 0.86 15.66
C SER A 152 -27.72 1.80 15.52
N ILE A 153 -26.54 1.38 15.99
CA ILE A 153 -25.29 2.16 15.87
C ILE A 153 -24.86 2.35 14.41
N PHE A 154 -24.95 1.32 13.56
CA PHE A 154 -24.59 1.42 12.14
C PHE A 154 -25.54 2.34 11.39
N GLY A 155 -26.84 2.35 11.70
CA GLY A 155 -27.80 3.30 11.14
C GLY A 155 -27.50 4.75 11.53
N ILE A 156 -27.06 4.98 12.77
CA ILE A 156 -26.61 6.29 13.24
C ILE A 156 -25.38 6.76 12.44
N TYR A 157 -24.35 5.92 12.32
CA TYR A 157 -23.12 6.29 11.60
C TYR A 157 -23.32 6.36 10.09
N GLU A 158 -24.30 5.65 9.52
CA GLU A 158 -24.69 5.85 8.13
C GLU A 158 -25.21 7.27 7.90
N LEU A 159 -26.05 7.79 8.80
CA LEU A 159 -26.49 9.18 8.71
C LEU A 159 -25.31 10.15 8.86
N SER A 160 -24.39 9.92 9.82
CA SER A 160 -23.16 10.73 9.96
C SER A 160 -22.32 10.72 8.68
N LYS A 161 -22.14 9.56 8.05
CA LYS A 161 -21.39 9.41 6.79
C LYS A 161 -22.04 10.23 5.68
N GLN A 162 -23.36 10.14 5.52
CA GLN A 162 -24.09 10.89 4.49
C GLN A 162 -24.15 12.40 4.74
N LEU A 163 -24.09 12.84 6.01
CA LEU A 163 -23.93 14.25 6.36
C LEU A 163 -22.59 14.83 5.90
N GLY A 164 -21.60 13.98 5.64
CA GLY A 164 -20.25 14.38 5.21
C GLY A 164 -19.18 14.23 6.30
N VAL A 165 -19.46 13.47 7.36
CA VAL A 165 -18.44 13.10 8.36
C VAL A 165 -17.80 11.77 7.95
N SER A 166 -16.55 11.84 7.49
CA SER A 166 -15.77 10.64 7.17
C SER A 166 -15.54 9.78 8.41
N PRO A 167 -15.54 8.43 8.31
CA PRO A 167 -14.99 7.56 9.35
C PRO A 167 -13.58 7.97 9.80
N TRP A 168 -12.81 8.57 8.88
CA TRP A 168 -11.43 8.99 9.07
C TRP A 168 -11.26 10.44 9.57
N TYR A 169 -12.34 11.11 9.97
CA TYR A 169 -12.28 12.52 10.40
C TYR A 169 -11.26 12.76 11.52
N TRP A 170 -11.12 11.80 12.44
CA TRP A 170 -10.12 11.85 13.50
C TRP A 170 -8.88 11.03 13.17
N TRP A 171 -9.01 9.86 12.54
CA TRP A 171 -7.86 8.96 12.32
C TRP A 171 -6.93 9.34 11.16
N ALA A 172 -7.39 10.21 10.26
CA ALA A 172 -6.58 10.78 9.18
C ALA A 172 -6.86 12.28 8.95
N ASP A 173 -7.37 12.98 9.98
CA ASP A 173 -7.63 14.42 9.97
C ASP A 173 -8.49 14.91 8.79
N VAL A 174 -9.40 14.06 8.32
CA VAL A 174 -10.27 14.39 7.19
C VAL A 174 -11.25 15.50 7.62
N PRO A 175 -11.24 16.67 6.94
CA PRO A 175 -12.14 17.76 7.29
C PRO A 175 -13.60 17.38 7.16
N VAL A 176 -14.40 17.79 8.16
CA VAL A 176 -15.86 17.67 8.09
C VAL A 176 -16.40 18.70 7.11
N GLN A 177 -17.17 18.25 6.12
CA GLN A 177 -17.83 19.13 5.16
C GLN A 177 -18.86 20.01 5.86
N LYS A 178 -18.77 21.33 5.66
CA LYS A 178 -19.69 22.30 6.25
C LYS A 178 -20.94 22.45 5.39
N ARG A 179 -22.11 22.50 6.02
CA ARG A 179 -23.40 22.72 5.37
C ARG A 179 -24.17 23.82 6.10
N SER A 180 -24.80 24.72 5.35
CA SER A 180 -25.69 25.74 5.93
C SER A 180 -27.05 25.18 6.33
N ALA A 181 -27.47 24.08 5.69
CA ALA A 181 -28.68 23.34 6.01
C ALA A 181 -28.50 21.87 5.64
N ALA A 182 -29.25 20.98 6.29
CA ALA A 182 -29.32 19.56 6.02
C ALA A 182 -30.78 19.09 6.08
N TYR A 183 -31.25 18.56 4.96
CA TYR A 183 -32.57 17.97 4.80
C TYR A 183 -32.44 16.48 4.48
N ILE A 184 -33.32 15.65 5.06
CA ILE A 184 -33.40 14.22 4.74
C ILE A 184 -34.51 13.99 3.72
N LEU A 185 -34.14 13.49 2.55
CA LEU A 185 -35.06 13.16 1.48
C LEU A 185 -36.00 12.02 1.90
N PRO A 186 -37.28 12.03 1.48
CA PRO A 186 -38.19 10.92 1.75
C PRO A 186 -37.68 9.63 1.12
N ALA A 187 -37.28 8.68 1.96
CA ALA A 187 -36.83 7.37 1.53
C ALA A 187 -37.17 6.34 2.60
N TYR A 188 -37.29 5.08 2.19
CA TYR A 188 -37.28 3.92 3.08
C TYR A 188 -36.03 3.11 2.73
N PHE A 189 -34.99 3.24 3.55
CA PHE A 189 -33.75 2.50 3.37
C PHE A 189 -33.64 1.41 4.43
N ALA A 190 -33.62 0.15 4.01
CA ALA A 190 -33.28 -0.99 4.85
C ALA A 190 -31.91 -1.52 4.45
N SER A 191 -30.99 -1.67 5.41
CA SER A 191 -29.61 -2.08 5.12
C SER A 191 -29.49 -3.56 4.75
N GLY A 192 -30.41 -4.39 5.25
CA GLY A 192 -30.23 -5.84 5.33
C GLY A 192 -29.15 -6.24 6.34
N GLU A 193 -28.88 -7.54 6.41
CA GLU A 193 -27.83 -8.11 7.27
C GLU A 193 -26.46 -7.99 6.56
N PRO A 194 -25.35 -7.78 7.31
CA PRO A 194 -24.02 -7.92 6.75
C PRO A 194 -23.81 -9.36 6.27
N LYS A 195 -23.14 -9.50 5.12
CA LYS A 195 -22.86 -10.81 4.52
C LYS A 195 -21.82 -11.61 5.31
N VAL A 196 -20.90 -10.94 6.00
CA VAL A 196 -19.96 -11.55 6.94
C VAL A 196 -20.35 -11.21 8.38
N LYS A 197 -20.53 -12.23 9.23
CA LYS A 197 -21.08 -12.03 10.58
C LYS A 197 -20.15 -11.30 11.55
N TYR A 198 -18.89 -11.70 11.62
CA TYR A 198 -17.85 -11.04 12.42
C TYR A 198 -16.83 -10.38 11.48
N ARG A 199 -16.62 -9.08 11.62
CA ARG A 199 -15.82 -8.27 10.69
C ARG A 199 -14.90 -7.41 11.51
N GLY A 200 -13.60 -7.51 11.29
CA GLY A 200 -12.67 -6.97 12.25
C GLY A 200 -11.28 -6.67 11.74
N ILE A 201 -10.51 -6.13 12.68
CA ILE A 201 -9.09 -5.86 12.52
C ILE A 201 -8.32 -6.50 13.67
N PHE A 202 -7.06 -6.80 13.40
CA PHE A 202 -6.06 -7.17 14.39
C PHE A 202 -4.99 -6.09 14.41
N ILE A 203 -4.89 -5.37 15.52
CA ILE A 203 -3.76 -4.48 15.79
C ILE A 203 -2.61 -5.39 16.22
N ASN A 204 -1.59 -5.48 15.38
CA ASN A 204 -0.43 -6.35 15.56
C ASN A 204 0.81 -5.62 15.07
N ASP A 205 1.99 -6.20 15.30
CA ASP A 205 3.26 -5.62 14.85
C ASP A 205 3.44 -4.17 15.35
N GLU A 206 2.77 -3.78 16.44
CA GLU A 206 2.48 -2.39 16.82
C GLU A 206 3.66 -1.63 17.44
N ASN A 207 4.75 -2.36 17.70
CA ASN A 207 6.01 -1.80 18.17
C ASN A 207 6.99 -1.65 17.00
N PRO A 208 7.61 -0.48 16.80
CA PRO A 208 7.60 0.68 17.69
C PRO A 208 6.50 1.72 17.43
N ALA A 209 5.81 1.72 16.29
CA ALA A 209 5.04 2.89 15.84
C ALA A 209 3.79 3.19 16.69
N MET A 210 2.72 2.40 16.58
CA MET A 210 1.46 2.67 17.26
C MET A 210 1.61 2.61 18.78
N GLN A 211 2.46 1.71 19.29
CA GLN A 211 2.71 1.57 20.73
C GLN A 211 3.29 2.86 21.33
N GLU A 212 4.35 3.41 20.74
CA GLU A 212 4.96 4.65 21.23
C GLU A 212 4.05 5.87 21.02
N TRP A 213 3.32 5.91 19.90
CA TRP A 213 2.31 6.96 19.70
C TRP A 213 1.24 6.92 20.80
N ALA A 214 0.74 5.74 21.15
CA ALA A 214 -0.26 5.56 22.20
C ALA A 214 0.30 5.93 23.58
N ARG A 215 1.56 5.57 23.88
CA ARG A 215 2.27 6.00 25.09
C ARG A 215 2.34 7.52 25.19
N LEU A 216 2.80 8.20 24.13
CA LEU A 216 2.94 9.66 24.13
C LEU A 216 1.60 10.39 24.23
N LYS A 217 0.55 9.88 23.57
CA LYS A 217 -0.72 10.58 23.43
C LYS A 217 -1.74 10.27 24.53
N PHE A 218 -1.73 9.02 25.02
CA PHE A 218 -2.75 8.51 25.95
C PHE A 218 -2.17 7.92 27.24
N GLY A 219 -0.84 7.79 27.35
CA GLY A 219 -0.18 7.07 28.45
C GLY A 219 -0.15 5.55 28.24
N GLY A 220 -0.46 5.05 27.04
CA GLY A 220 -0.44 3.63 26.69
C GLY A 220 -1.65 3.21 25.86
N MET A 221 -1.74 1.92 25.53
CA MET A 221 -2.87 1.32 24.83
C MET A 221 -4.03 1.03 25.80
N ASN A 222 -4.63 2.09 26.35
CA ASN A 222 -5.69 2.04 27.36
C ASN A 222 -7.08 2.42 26.78
N SER A 223 -8.09 2.48 27.64
CA SER A 223 -9.49 2.67 27.22
C SER A 223 -9.73 4.00 26.51
N LYS A 224 -8.90 5.02 26.75
CA LYS A 224 -8.96 6.32 26.04
C LYS A 224 -8.52 6.17 24.59
N MET A 225 -7.46 5.41 24.34
CA MET A 225 -6.99 5.09 22.99
C MET A 225 -7.99 4.16 22.29
N TYR A 226 -8.36 3.07 22.95
CA TYR A 226 -9.27 2.08 22.38
C TYR A 226 -10.67 2.65 22.11
N GLY A 227 -11.16 3.63 22.89
CA GLY A 227 -12.40 4.34 22.57
C GLY A 227 -12.40 4.95 21.17
N HIS A 228 -11.27 5.54 20.74
CA HIS A 228 -11.11 6.04 19.37
C HIS A 228 -11.07 4.91 18.33
N VAL A 229 -10.46 3.76 18.66
CA VAL A 229 -10.44 2.58 17.78
C VAL A 229 -11.85 2.00 17.61
N PHE A 230 -12.60 1.86 18.71
CA PHE A 230 -13.96 1.34 18.70
C PHE A 230 -14.90 2.24 17.89
N GLU A 231 -14.78 3.56 18.02
CA GLU A 231 -15.56 4.50 17.21
C GLU A 231 -15.27 4.32 15.71
N LEU A 232 -13.99 4.27 15.32
CA LEU A 232 -13.58 4.06 13.92
C LEU A 232 -14.15 2.76 13.36
N MET A 233 -13.99 1.66 14.10
CA MET A 233 -14.51 0.36 13.72
C MET A 233 -16.01 0.40 13.46
N LEU A 234 -16.79 1.01 14.36
CA LEU A 234 -18.24 1.11 14.19
C LEU A 234 -18.63 2.01 13.01
N ARG A 235 -17.89 3.09 12.77
CA ARG A 235 -18.07 3.96 11.57
C ARG A 235 -17.74 3.23 10.27
N LEU A 236 -16.84 2.25 10.30
CA LEU A 236 -16.52 1.33 9.20
C LEU A 236 -17.38 0.04 9.23
N ARG A 237 -18.42 -0.01 10.06
CA ARG A 237 -19.34 -1.15 10.22
C ARG A 237 -18.66 -2.47 10.63
N ALA A 238 -17.51 -2.41 11.29
CA ALA A 238 -16.82 -3.52 11.93
C ALA A 238 -17.37 -3.80 13.34
N ASN A 239 -17.18 -5.03 13.83
CA ASN A 239 -17.66 -5.46 15.13
C ASN A 239 -16.70 -6.38 15.91
N LEU A 240 -15.54 -6.78 15.35
CA LEU A 240 -14.59 -7.69 15.99
C LEU A 240 -13.20 -7.05 16.10
N LEU A 241 -12.57 -7.11 17.27
CA LEU A 241 -11.20 -6.66 17.48
C LEU A 241 -10.33 -7.76 18.08
N TRP A 242 -9.15 -7.98 17.51
CA TRP A 242 -8.01 -8.53 18.22
C TRP A 242 -7.09 -7.36 18.63
N PRO A 243 -6.89 -7.14 19.94
CA PRO A 243 -6.15 -5.97 20.43
C PRO A 243 -4.63 -6.16 20.27
N GLY A 244 -3.88 -5.07 20.39
CA GLY A 244 -2.42 -5.10 20.47
C GLY A 244 -1.95 -5.97 21.63
N MET A 245 -1.02 -6.88 21.35
CA MET A 245 -0.60 -7.95 22.26
C MET A 245 0.92 -8.16 22.31
N TRP A 246 1.70 -7.40 21.53
CA TRP A 246 3.15 -7.55 21.47
C TRP A 246 3.84 -7.07 22.74
N GLY A 247 4.99 -7.68 23.03
CA GLY A 247 5.98 -7.16 23.99
C GLY A 247 7.34 -6.91 23.36
N ALA A 248 8.28 -6.40 24.15
CA ALA A 248 9.69 -6.39 23.76
C ALA A 248 10.22 -7.84 23.78
N PHE A 249 10.19 -8.51 22.63
CA PHE A 249 10.53 -9.92 22.52
C PHE A 249 12.06 -10.15 22.59
N LYS A 250 12.43 -11.16 23.40
CA LYS A 250 13.78 -11.68 23.67
C LYS A 250 14.61 -12.05 22.42
N GLU A 251 13.96 -12.38 21.31
CA GLU A 251 14.64 -13.02 20.17
C GLU A 251 15.13 -12.03 19.10
N TYR A 252 14.80 -10.74 19.24
CA TYR A 252 15.09 -9.71 18.22
C TYR A 252 16.17 -8.68 18.61
N ALA A 253 16.77 -8.82 19.80
CA ALA A 253 17.96 -8.07 20.23
C ALA A 253 18.82 -8.94 21.17
N PRO A 254 20.16 -9.00 21.03
CA PRO A 254 21.04 -9.63 22.04
C PRO A 254 21.19 -8.75 23.30
N GLY A 255 20.09 -8.19 23.81
CA GLY A 255 20.00 -7.38 25.03
C GLY A 255 19.12 -8.03 26.09
N PRO A 256 19.22 -7.60 27.37
CA PRO A 256 18.44 -8.18 28.46
C PRO A 256 16.93 -8.01 28.22
N THR A 257 16.13 -8.97 28.70
CA THR A 257 14.67 -8.91 28.69
C THR A 257 14.21 -7.77 29.59
N ILE A 258 13.83 -6.65 28.99
CA ILE A 258 13.29 -5.52 29.72
C ILE A 258 11.78 -5.75 29.85
N VAL A 259 11.38 -6.58 30.84
CA VAL A 259 9.96 -6.73 31.20
C VAL A 259 9.38 -5.38 31.62
N ARG A 260 10.23 -4.53 32.20
CA ARG A 260 9.92 -3.17 32.61
C ARG A 260 11.07 -2.25 32.20
N ASN A 261 10.77 -1.17 31.49
CA ASN A 261 11.76 -0.17 31.07
C ASN A 261 12.51 0.45 32.28
N GLU A 262 13.49 1.31 32.03
CA GLU A 262 14.26 2.00 33.09
C GLU A 262 13.38 2.78 34.09
N LYS A 263 12.12 3.05 33.74
CA LYS A 263 11.10 3.71 34.57
C LYS A 263 10.16 2.75 35.30
N GLY A 264 10.33 1.44 35.13
CA GLY A 264 9.51 0.41 35.78
C GLY A 264 8.20 0.06 35.04
N GLU A 265 8.01 0.54 33.81
CA GLU A 265 6.79 0.37 33.00
C GLU A 265 6.90 -0.85 32.08
N TYR A 266 5.83 -1.64 31.94
CA TYR A 266 5.86 -2.82 31.07
C TYR A 266 6.05 -2.46 29.58
N GLU A 267 6.97 -3.16 28.92
CA GLU A 267 7.26 -2.90 27.50
C GLU A 267 6.25 -3.54 26.54
N GLY A 268 5.44 -4.52 26.98
CA GLY A 268 4.40 -5.15 26.16
C GLY A 268 2.97 -4.80 26.52
N ASN A 269 2.05 -5.04 25.59
CA ASN A 269 0.64 -4.69 25.66
C ASN A 269 -0.21 -5.90 26.12
N SER A 270 -1.11 -5.64 27.06
CA SER A 270 -2.08 -6.61 27.57
C SER A 270 -3.43 -5.91 27.74
N PHE A 271 -4.34 -6.12 26.80
CA PHE A 271 -5.63 -5.43 26.76
C PHE A 271 -6.39 -5.51 28.09
N ASN A 272 -6.43 -6.68 28.74
CA ASN A 272 -7.18 -6.90 29.97
C ASN A 272 -6.51 -6.30 31.22
N GLU A 273 -5.17 -6.28 31.27
CA GLU A 273 -4.43 -5.86 32.47
C GLU A 273 -3.97 -4.40 32.42
N ASP A 274 -3.72 -3.86 31.22
CA ASP A 274 -3.20 -2.49 31.07
C ASP A 274 -4.25 -1.44 31.45
N ASP A 275 -5.54 -1.74 31.25
CA ASP A 275 -6.66 -0.95 31.74
C ASP A 275 -7.92 -1.83 31.91
N PRO A 276 -8.40 -2.09 33.14
CA PRO A 276 -9.60 -2.89 33.39
C PRO A 276 -10.88 -2.35 32.71
N ASP A 277 -10.91 -1.08 32.32
CA ASP A 277 -12.03 -0.48 31.59
C ASP A 277 -12.02 -0.83 30.09
N ASN A 278 -10.91 -1.34 29.53
CA ASN A 278 -10.83 -1.78 28.14
C ASN A 278 -11.96 -2.75 27.73
N PRO A 279 -12.11 -3.93 28.37
CA PRO A 279 -13.17 -4.89 28.01
C PRO A 279 -14.58 -4.37 28.32
N ARG A 280 -14.74 -3.60 29.41
CA ARG A 280 -16.03 -2.96 29.75
C ARG A 280 -16.47 -2.00 28.65
N LEU A 281 -15.56 -1.13 28.21
CA LEU A 281 -15.81 -0.13 27.19
C LEU A 281 -16.06 -0.76 25.82
N ALA A 282 -15.29 -1.80 25.44
CA ALA A 282 -15.52 -2.55 24.21
C ALA A 282 -16.96 -3.10 24.15
N ASN A 283 -17.39 -3.76 25.22
CA ASN A 283 -18.75 -4.31 25.32
C ASN A 283 -19.83 -3.21 25.30
N GLU A 284 -19.58 -2.07 25.94
CA GLU A 284 -20.47 -0.90 25.90
C GLU A 284 -20.63 -0.36 24.47
N TYR A 285 -19.53 -0.16 23.75
CA TYR A 285 -19.52 0.23 22.33
C TYR A 285 -20.17 -0.83 21.42
N GLY A 286 -20.12 -2.10 21.83
CA GLY A 286 -20.59 -3.22 21.04
C GLY A 286 -19.50 -3.90 20.21
N ILE A 287 -18.23 -3.65 20.50
CA ILE A 287 -17.11 -4.39 19.90
C ILE A 287 -16.98 -5.74 20.60
N ILE A 288 -16.99 -6.80 19.80
CA ILE A 288 -16.76 -8.17 20.21
C ILE A 288 -15.24 -8.35 20.33
N MET A 289 -14.79 -8.81 21.49
CA MET A 289 -13.37 -9.03 21.72
C MET A 289 -12.98 -10.47 21.36
N GLY A 290 -11.94 -10.60 20.53
CA GLY A 290 -11.24 -11.85 20.29
C GLY A 290 -9.76 -11.71 20.67
N THR A 291 -9.04 -12.81 20.55
CA THR A 291 -7.58 -12.87 20.74
C THR A 291 -6.96 -13.61 19.56
N SER A 292 -5.67 -13.39 19.31
CA SER A 292 -4.99 -14.06 18.20
C SER A 292 -4.96 -15.58 18.39
N HIS A 293 -4.58 -16.32 17.33
CA HIS A 293 -4.68 -17.77 17.28
C HIS A 293 -3.84 -18.54 18.32
N HIS A 294 -2.86 -17.90 18.96
CA HIS A 294 -2.03 -18.50 20.00
C HIS A 294 -2.33 -17.98 21.41
N GLU A 295 -3.43 -17.23 21.58
CA GLU A 295 -3.85 -16.59 22.83
C GLU A 295 -5.22 -17.15 23.28
N PRO A 296 -5.29 -18.44 23.67
CA PRO A 296 -6.56 -19.09 23.92
C PRO A 296 -7.25 -18.57 25.18
N MET A 297 -8.57 -18.76 25.24
CA MET A 297 -9.38 -18.53 26.44
C MET A 297 -9.38 -17.08 26.95
N GLN A 298 -9.30 -16.11 26.01
CA GLN A 298 -9.29 -14.67 26.27
C GLN A 298 -8.12 -14.21 27.15
N ARG A 299 -6.98 -14.86 26.98
CA ARG A 299 -5.75 -14.54 27.72
C ARG A 299 -4.62 -14.28 26.73
N SER A 300 -4.08 -13.07 26.80
CA SER A 300 -2.95 -12.67 25.97
C SER A 300 -1.66 -13.36 26.39
N GLN A 301 -0.69 -13.40 25.47
CA GLN A 301 0.64 -13.93 25.77
C GLN A 301 1.33 -13.12 26.89
N GLN A 302 1.13 -11.80 26.92
CA GLN A 302 1.71 -10.93 27.95
C GLN A 302 1.15 -11.23 29.35
N GLU A 303 -0.15 -11.57 29.47
CA GLU A 303 -0.73 -12.03 30.74
C GLU A 303 -0.01 -13.27 31.28
N TRP A 304 0.38 -14.20 30.40
CA TRP A 304 1.17 -15.35 30.81
C TRP A 304 2.59 -14.93 31.23
N ILE A 305 3.30 -14.17 30.39
CA ILE A 305 4.69 -13.75 30.65
C ILE A 305 4.82 -13.00 31.98
N ARG A 306 3.88 -12.10 32.29
CA ARG A 306 3.87 -11.29 33.52
C ARG A 306 3.58 -12.11 34.78
N ASN A 307 2.83 -13.22 34.65
CA ASN A 307 2.23 -13.90 35.79
C ASN A 307 2.52 -15.41 35.89
N LYS A 308 3.29 -16.02 34.98
CA LYS A 308 3.50 -17.48 34.90
C LYS A 308 3.94 -18.15 36.21
N GLN A 309 4.64 -17.42 37.08
CA GLN A 309 5.03 -17.84 38.43
C GLN A 309 3.83 -18.20 39.33
N ASN A 310 2.62 -17.71 39.01
CA ASN A 310 1.39 -17.96 39.75
C ASN A 310 0.64 -19.22 39.28
N TYR A 311 1.15 -19.91 38.25
CA TYR A 311 0.46 -21.00 37.54
C TYR A 311 1.30 -22.28 37.46
N GLY A 312 1.20 -23.10 38.51
CA GLY A 312 1.82 -24.42 38.56
C GLY A 312 3.35 -24.34 38.52
N ASN A 313 3.98 -25.05 37.59
CA ASN A 313 5.44 -25.02 37.41
C ASN A 313 5.92 -23.84 36.52
N GLY A 314 5.00 -23.01 36.01
CA GLY A 314 5.30 -21.85 35.17
C GLY A 314 5.69 -22.14 33.71
N GLU A 315 5.58 -23.39 33.26
CA GLU A 315 5.83 -23.76 31.86
C GLU A 315 4.57 -23.61 30.99
N TRP A 316 4.70 -23.06 29.78
CA TRP A 316 3.64 -23.08 28.76
C TRP A 316 3.63 -24.44 28.06
N ASN A 317 3.33 -25.49 28.82
CA ASN A 317 3.30 -26.86 28.34
C ASN A 317 2.15 -27.63 29.02
N TYR A 318 1.17 -28.05 28.22
CA TYR A 318 -0.02 -28.70 28.76
C TYR A 318 0.23 -30.10 29.34
N VAL A 319 1.29 -30.78 28.90
CA VAL A 319 1.65 -32.11 29.39
C VAL A 319 2.29 -32.02 30.78
N THR A 320 3.20 -31.06 30.99
CA THR A 320 3.95 -30.92 32.24
C THR A 320 3.30 -29.96 33.24
N ASN A 321 2.46 -29.02 32.78
CA ASN A 321 1.86 -27.96 33.61
C ASN A 321 0.33 -27.85 33.48
N LYS A 322 -0.35 -28.99 33.27
CA LYS A 322 -1.79 -29.04 32.98
C LYS A 322 -2.66 -28.19 33.92
N GLU A 323 -2.52 -28.33 35.23
CA GLU A 323 -3.38 -27.62 36.19
C GLU A 323 -3.08 -26.12 36.26
N GLY A 324 -1.81 -25.72 36.08
CA GLY A 324 -1.43 -24.31 35.98
C GLY A 324 -2.10 -23.63 34.78
N ILE A 325 -2.05 -24.27 33.61
CA ILE A 325 -2.70 -23.78 32.38
C ILE A 325 -4.23 -23.78 32.51
N ARG A 326 -4.83 -24.84 33.08
CA ARG A 326 -6.29 -24.89 33.32
C ARG A 326 -6.75 -23.74 34.23
N LYS A 327 -5.98 -23.41 35.28
CA LYS A 327 -6.27 -22.26 36.14
C LYS A 327 -6.18 -20.95 35.37
N PHE A 328 -5.12 -20.75 34.58
CA PHE A 328 -4.94 -19.57 33.74
C PHE A 328 -6.10 -19.37 32.74
N PHE A 329 -6.53 -20.45 32.08
CA PHE A 329 -7.69 -20.44 31.17
C PHE A 329 -9.01 -20.14 31.89
N ARG A 330 -9.23 -20.68 33.09
CA ARG A 330 -10.43 -20.42 33.87
C ARG A 330 -10.56 -18.94 34.22
N GLU A 331 -9.49 -18.33 34.70
CA GLU A 331 -9.48 -16.91 35.09
C GLU A 331 -9.80 -16.01 33.89
N GLY A 332 -9.33 -16.33 32.68
CA GLY A 332 -9.69 -15.60 31.46
C GLY A 332 -11.19 -15.60 31.15
N ILE A 333 -11.83 -16.76 31.24
CA ILE A 333 -13.28 -16.85 31.05
C ILE A 333 -14.04 -16.18 32.21
N GLU A 334 -13.55 -16.28 33.44
CA GLU A 334 -14.16 -15.59 34.59
C GLU A 334 -14.16 -14.08 34.43
N ASN A 335 -13.08 -13.52 33.89
CA ASN A 335 -12.91 -12.08 33.64
C ASN A 335 -13.78 -11.57 32.48
N THR A 336 -14.08 -12.44 31.50
CA THR A 336 -14.78 -12.04 30.26
C THR A 336 -16.23 -12.52 30.15
N LYS A 337 -16.73 -13.36 31.08
CA LYS A 337 -18.07 -13.98 31.03
C LYS A 337 -19.26 -13.01 30.89
N ASN A 338 -19.08 -11.74 31.25
CA ASN A 338 -20.10 -10.69 31.18
C ASN A 338 -20.03 -9.83 29.92
N TYR A 339 -19.05 -10.10 29.04
CA TYR A 339 -18.78 -9.33 27.83
C TYR A 339 -18.96 -10.20 26.59
N GLU A 340 -19.36 -9.58 25.48
CA GLU A 340 -19.45 -10.28 24.20
C GLU A 340 -18.06 -10.59 23.67
N SER A 341 -17.72 -11.88 23.64
CA SER A 341 -16.37 -12.36 23.28
C SER A 341 -16.44 -13.52 22.30
N LEU A 342 -15.43 -13.63 21.46
CA LEU A 342 -15.21 -14.76 20.57
C LEU A 342 -14.00 -15.56 21.07
N ILE A 343 -14.26 -16.72 21.68
CA ILE A 343 -13.25 -17.43 22.46
C ILE A 343 -12.33 -18.24 21.54
N THR A 344 -11.05 -17.88 21.52
CA THR A 344 -10.01 -18.68 20.85
C THR A 344 -9.78 -19.98 21.60
N MET A 345 -9.88 -21.09 20.88
CA MET A 345 -9.73 -22.45 21.38
C MET A 345 -8.45 -23.10 20.86
N GLY A 346 -8.08 -24.23 21.44
CA GLY A 346 -6.81 -24.91 21.17
C GLY A 346 -5.65 -24.26 21.91
N MET A 347 -4.43 -24.62 21.54
CA MET A 347 -3.21 -24.08 22.12
C MET A 347 -2.10 -24.25 21.10
N ARG A 348 -1.30 -23.21 20.89
CA ARG A 348 0.00 -23.30 20.21
C ARG A 348 1.11 -23.11 21.24
N GLY A 349 2.35 -23.37 20.86
CA GLY A 349 3.51 -23.08 21.69
C GLY A 349 3.61 -21.59 22.03
N ASP A 350 4.48 -21.28 22.99
CA ASP A 350 4.76 -19.89 23.35
C ASP A 350 5.41 -19.17 22.16
N ASP A 351 5.17 -17.86 22.02
CA ASP A 351 5.85 -17.01 21.02
C ASP A 351 5.56 -17.39 19.55
N ASP A 352 4.28 -17.69 19.26
CA ASP A 352 3.77 -18.06 17.93
C ASP A 352 4.40 -19.36 17.35
N LYS A 353 5.02 -20.19 18.21
CA LYS A 353 5.68 -21.46 17.82
C LYS A 353 4.72 -22.66 17.88
N PRO A 354 5.04 -23.77 17.21
CA PRO A 354 4.35 -25.04 17.42
C PRO A 354 4.44 -25.50 18.89
N MET A 355 3.44 -26.27 19.34
CA MET A 355 3.54 -26.98 20.62
C MET A 355 4.72 -27.97 20.59
N ALA A 356 5.24 -28.33 21.77
CA ALA A 356 6.21 -29.41 21.89
C ALA A 356 5.66 -30.69 21.26
N ASP A 357 6.40 -31.27 20.31
CA ASP A 357 5.99 -32.45 19.58
C ASP A 357 5.87 -33.68 20.50
N ALA A 358 4.71 -34.33 20.49
CA ALA A 358 4.45 -35.56 21.21
C ALA A 358 4.95 -36.83 20.48
N GLY A 359 5.66 -36.66 19.36
CA GLY A 359 6.37 -37.71 18.63
C GLY A 359 5.57 -38.42 17.53
N SER A 360 4.30 -38.07 17.35
CA SER A 360 3.44 -38.52 16.23
C SER A 360 2.22 -37.60 16.09
N ALA A 361 1.62 -37.56 14.90
CA ALA A 361 0.39 -36.81 14.64
C ALA A 361 -0.75 -37.23 15.60
N GLU A 362 -0.96 -38.53 15.79
CA GLU A 362 -2.01 -39.04 16.67
C GLU A 362 -1.79 -38.67 18.13
N ALA A 363 -0.53 -38.59 18.58
CA ALA A 363 -0.22 -38.12 19.92
C ALA A 363 -0.49 -36.62 20.08
N ASN A 364 -0.11 -35.80 19.10
CA ASN A 364 -0.42 -34.37 19.08
C ASN A 364 -1.93 -34.12 19.07
N PHE A 365 -2.69 -34.92 18.31
CA PHE A 365 -4.16 -34.84 18.27
C PHE A 365 -4.76 -35.16 19.64
N ARG A 366 -4.33 -36.23 20.30
CA ARG A 366 -4.82 -36.57 21.65
C ARG A 366 -4.56 -35.45 22.66
N VAL A 367 -3.41 -34.77 22.57
CA VAL A 367 -3.09 -33.62 23.44
C VAL A 367 -4.03 -32.46 23.14
N LEU A 368 -4.18 -32.05 21.88
CA LEU A 368 -5.04 -30.94 21.48
C LEU A 368 -6.54 -31.21 21.75
N GLU A 369 -7.02 -32.42 21.49
CA GLU A 369 -8.39 -32.84 21.84
C GLU A 369 -8.61 -32.78 23.36
N GLY A 370 -7.62 -33.20 24.14
CA GLY A 370 -7.63 -33.08 25.60
C GLY A 370 -7.71 -31.63 26.07
N ILE A 371 -6.92 -30.73 25.46
CA ILE A 371 -6.94 -29.29 25.72
C ILE A 371 -8.32 -28.71 25.42
N MET A 372 -8.86 -28.96 24.22
CA MET A 372 -10.16 -28.43 23.81
C MET A 372 -11.29 -28.95 24.70
N LYS A 373 -11.25 -30.22 25.10
CA LYS A 373 -12.22 -30.79 26.04
C LYS A 373 -12.21 -30.04 27.37
N ASP A 374 -11.02 -29.78 27.91
CA ASP A 374 -10.86 -29.11 29.19
C ASP A 374 -11.22 -27.62 29.11
N GLN A 375 -10.90 -26.95 28.00
CA GLN A 375 -11.34 -25.58 27.72
C GLN A 375 -12.86 -25.48 27.67
N ARG A 376 -13.55 -26.39 26.96
CA ARG A 376 -15.01 -26.43 26.91
C ARG A 376 -15.65 -26.69 28.27
N ALA A 377 -15.08 -27.61 29.06
CA ALA A 377 -15.54 -27.84 30.42
C ALA A 377 -15.38 -26.59 31.32
N ILE A 378 -14.29 -25.84 31.16
CA ILE A 378 -14.10 -24.55 31.84
C ILE A 378 -15.19 -23.55 31.42
N ILE A 379 -15.46 -23.41 30.12
CA ILE A 379 -16.52 -22.53 29.60
C ILE A 379 -17.86 -22.89 30.25
N GLU A 380 -18.22 -24.16 30.28
CA GLU A 380 -19.49 -24.63 30.87
C GLU A 380 -19.59 -24.31 32.37
N GLN A 381 -18.52 -24.58 33.11
CA GLN A 381 -18.45 -24.33 34.54
C GLN A 381 -18.49 -22.85 34.88
N VAL A 382 -17.87 -21.98 34.09
CA VAL A 382 -17.81 -20.55 34.39
C VAL A 382 -19.06 -19.82 33.91
N THR A 383 -19.52 -20.13 32.70
CA THR A 383 -20.67 -19.44 32.08
C THR A 383 -22.02 -20.01 32.51
N GLN A 384 -22.04 -21.21 33.12
CA GLN A 384 -23.25 -21.94 33.51
C GLN A 384 -24.18 -22.21 32.31
N LYS A 385 -23.60 -22.34 31.12
CA LYS A 385 -24.28 -22.60 29.84
C LYS A 385 -23.52 -23.70 29.09
N PRO A 386 -24.18 -24.48 28.22
CA PRO A 386 -23.47 -25.40 27.32
C PRO A 386 -22.38 -24.67 26.54
N ALA A 387 -21.21 -25.29 26.32
CA ALA A 387 -20.10 -24.64 25.60
C ALA A 387 -20.55 -24.09 24.23
N ALA A 388 -21.42 -24.83 23.53
CA ALA A 388 -21.99 -24.44 22.23
C ALA A 388 -22.84 -23.15 22.23
N LYS A 389 -23.13 -22.56 23.40
CA LYS A 389 -23.77 -21.24 23.52
C LYS A 389 -22.78 -20.09 23.67
N THR A 390 -21.48 -20.40 23.79
CA THR A 390 -20.38 -19.44 23.81
C THR A 390 -19.66 -19.51 22.46
N PRO A 391 -19.61 -18.43 21.67
CA PRO A 391 -18.92 -18.42 20.39
C PRO A 391 -17.46 -18.82 20.53
N GLN A 392 -17.03 -19.80 19.75
CA GLN A 392 -15.68 -20.36 19.77
C GLN A 392 -15.08 -20.34 18.37
N VAL A 393 -13.78 -20.07 18.29
CA VAL A 393 -12.99 -20.16 17.06
C VAL A 393 -11.79 -21.06 17.27
N TRP A 394 -11.38 -21.75 16.21
CA TRP A 394 -10.05 -22.33 16.12
C TRP A 394 -9.42 -21.94 14.80
N THR A 395 -8.29 -21.26 14.88
CA THR A 395 -7.57 -20.75 13.72
C THR A 395 -6.52 -21.75 13.27
N LEU A 396 -6.64 -22.19 12.01
CA LEU A 396 -5.75 -23.15 11.38
C LEU A 396 -4.51 -22.45 10.82
N TYR A 397 -3.74 -21.82 11.69
CA TYR A 397 -2.56 -21.06 11.32
C TYR A 397 -1.31 -21.95 11.26
N SER A 398 -0.44 -21.71 10.27
CA SER A 398 0.83 -22.43 10.10
C SER A 398 0.66 -23.96 10.08
N GLU A 399 1.22 -24.69 11.06
CA GLU A 399 1.24 -26.15 11.17
C GLU A 399 -0.12 -26.74 11.55
N VAL A 400 -1.00 -25.94 12.14
CA VAL A 400 -2.33 -26.39 12.58
C VAL A 400 -3.21 -26.78 11.39
N LEU A 401 -2.97 -26.18 10.22
CA LEU A 401 -3.62 -26.59 8.97
C LEU A 401 -3.26 -28.04 8.59
N GLU A 402 -2.03 -28.48 8.84
CA GLU A 402 -1.61 -29.85 8.55
C GLU A 402 -2.31 -30.85 9.49
N TYR A 403 -2.51 -30.50 10.76
CA TYR A 403 -3.28 -31.31 11.70
C TYR A 403 -4.72 -31.50 11.25
N PHE A 404 -5.33 -30.44 10.73
CA PHE A 404 -6.67 -30.51 10.16
C PHE A 404 -6.70 -31.41 8.90
N ASP A 405 -5.76 -31.25 7.97
CA ASP A 405 -5.67 -32.07 6.76
C ASP A 405 -5.39 -33.56 7.05
N GLN A 406 -4.69 -33.85 8.15
CA GLN A 406 -4.44 -35.21 8.66
C GLN A 406 -5.65 -35.83 9.40
N GLY A 407 -6.76 -35.08 9.54
CA GLY A 407 -8.04 -35.61 10.02
C GLY A 407 -8.40 -35.25 11.47
N MET A 408 -7.70 -34.29 12.10
CA MET A 408 -8.14 -33.76 13.40
C MET A 408 -9.53 -33.15 13.29
N LYS A 409 -10.44 -33.57 14.17
CA LYS A 409 -11.84 -33.15 14.12
C LYS A 409 -12.04 -31.82 14.85
N VAL A 410 -12.92 -31.00 14.29
CA VAL A 410 -13.40 -29.75 14.88
C VAL A 410 -14.82 -29.97 15.40
N PRO A 411 -15.12 -29.60 16.66
CA PRO A 411 -16.49 -29.56 17.15
C PRO A 411 -17.44 -28.76 16.26
N ASP A 412 -18.63 -29.31 15.99
CA ASP A 412 -19.62 -28.75 15.05
C ASP A 412 -20.02 -27.28 15.33
N ASP A 413 -19.94 -26.84 16.59
CA ASP A 413 -20.29 -25.48 17.03
C ASP A 413 -19.11 -24.47 17.02
N MET A 414 -17.91 -24.90 16.63
CA MET A 414 -16.71 -24.05 16.60
C MET A 414 -16.38 -23.58 15.19
N ILE A 415 -16.19 -22.27 15.02
CA ILE A 415 -15.86 -21.67 13.72
C ILE A 415 -14.41 -22.05 13.36
N ILE A 416 -14.22 -22.51 12.12
CA ILE A 416 -12.89 -22.80 11.58
C ILE A 416 -12.36 -21.53 10.91
N VAL A 417 -11.31 -20.91 11.46
CA VAL A 417 -10.69 -19.73 10.85
C VAL A 417 -9.51 -20.18 9.99
N LEU A 418 -9.65 -20.00 8.68
CA LEU A 418 -8.60 -20.22 7.68
C LEU A 418 -7.71 -18.97 7.61
N CYS A 419 -6.52 -19.11 7.02
CA CYS A 419 -5.55 -18.02 6.93
C CYS A 419 -5.06 -17.86 5.49
N ASP A 420 -4.64 -16.63 5.16
CA ASP A 420 -3.73 -16.40 4.05
C ASP A 420 -2.31 -16.92 4.37
N ASP A 421 -1.38 -16.64 3.46
CA ASP A 421 0.04 -16.97 3.57
C ASP A 421 0.86 -15.88 4.27
N ASN A 422 0.20 -14.94 4.94
CA ASN A 422 0.76 -13.71 5.51
C ASN A 422 1.13 -12.63 4.48
N TRP A 423 0.87 -12.86 3.19
CA TRP A 423 1.17 -11.96 2.08
C TRP A 423 -0.07 -11.69 1.22
N GLY A 424 -1.26 -11.95 1.76
CA GLY A 424 -2.54 -11.73 1.10
C GLY A 424 -3.02 -12.89 0.23
N ASN A 425 -2.29 -14.01 0.11
CA ASN A 425 -2.76 -15.14 -0.71
C ASN A 425 -3.43 -16.21 0.15
N VAL A 426 -4.71 -16.47 -0.10
CA VAL A 426 -5.51 -17.45 0.64
C VAL A 426 -4.93 -18.87 0.46
N ARG A 427 -4.53 -19.53 1.55
CA ARG A 427 -3.88 -20.85 1.49
C ARG A 427 -4.86 -22.00 1.23
N ARG A 428 -6.05 -21.93 1.83
CA ARG A 428 -7.04 -23.02 1.84
C ARG A 428 -8.44 -22.43 1.89
N LEU A 429 -9.35 -23.08 1.19
CA LEU A 429 -10.79 -22.83 1.24
C LEU A 429 -11.54 -24.17 1.36
N PRO A 430 -12.73 -24.19 1.99
CA PRO A 430 -13.54 -25.41 2.07
C PRO A 430 -14.02 -25.83 0.68
N ASP A 431 -14.22 -27.13 0.43
CA ASP A 431 -14.73 -27.59 -0.87
C ASP A 431 -16.01 -26.84 -1.26
N LEU A 432 -15.99 -26.21 -2.45
CA LEU A 432 -17.06 -25.37 -2.97
C LEU A 432 -18.42 -26.10 -2.97
N LYS A 433 -18.43 -27.39 -3.35
CA LYS A 433 -19.66 -28.21 -3.43
C LYS A 433 -19.80 -29.20 -2.26
N GLY A 434 -18.81 -29.24 -1.38
CA GLY A 434 -18.78 -30.15 -0.23
C GLY A 434 -19.72 -29.73 0.89
N LYS A 435 -19.97 -30.66 1.82
CA LYS A 435 -20.68 -30.36 3.06
C LYS A 435 -19.86 -29.37 3.89
N LYS A 436 -20.43 -28.20 4.16
CA LYS A 436 -19.79 -27.17 4.99
C LYS A 436 -19.86 -27.53 6.47
N HIS A 437 -18.85 -27.13 7.23
CA HIS A 437 -18.84 -27.25 8.69
C HIS A 437 -20.03 -26.47 9.30
N PRO A 438 -20.78 -27.02 10.28
CA PRO A 438 -22.02 -26.39 10.75
C PRO A 438 -21.85 -24.99 11.35
N ALA A 439 -20.76 -24.75 12.08
CA ALA A 439 -20.43 -23.41 12.59
C ALA A 439 -19.97 -22.43 11.49
N GLY A 440 -19.57 -22.94 10.31
CA GLY A 440 -19.01 -22.19 9.19
C GLY A 440 -17.52 -21.85 9.34
N TYR A 441 -17.05 -20.99 8.44
CA TYR A 441 -15.63 -20.68 8.27
C TYR A 441 -15.35 -19.18 8.35
N GLY A 442 -14.15 -18.83 8.82
CA GLY A 442 -13.59 -17.49 8.78
C GLY A 442 -12.27 -17.40 7.99
N MET A 443 -11.79 -16.18 7.80
CA MET A 443 -10.53 -15.85 7.14
C MET A 443 -9.75 -14.82 7.98
N TYR A 444 -8.50 -15.15 8.27
CA TYR A 444 -7.48 -14.24 8.79
C TYR A 444 -6.56 -13.82 7.63
N TYR A 445 -6.49 -12.52 7.37
CA TYR A 445 -5.82 -11.93 6.20
C TYR A 445 -4.81 -10.87 6.64
N HIS A 446 -3.76 -10.61 5.86
CA HIS A 446 -2.69 -9.68 6.22
C HIS A 446 -2.57 -8.47 5.28
N ALA A 447 -2.46 -7.27 5.88
CA ALA A 447 -1.97 -6.05 5.22
C ALA A 447 -0.65 -5.54 5.85
N ALA A 448 -0.20 -6.15 6.93
CA ALA A 448 1.11 -6.00 7.56
C ALA A 448 1.56 -7.35 8.10
N TYR A 449 2.88 -7.59 8.16
CA TYR A 449 3.40 -8.84 8.69
C TYR A 449 4.83 -8.73 9.22
N TYR A 450 5.07 -9.35 10.38
CA TYR A 450 6.40 -9.59 10.90
C TYR A 450 6.81 -11.06 10.79
N GLY A 451 7.48 -11.39 9.68
CA GLY A 451 7.99 -12.74 9.47
C GLY A 451 8.76 -12.91 8.16
N ALA A 452 8.82 -14.15 7.67
CA ALA A 452 9.59 -14.52 6.48
C ALA A 452 8.82 -14.28 5.15
N PRO A 453 9.52 -14.12 4.01
CA PRO A 453 10.97 -14.03 3.84
C PRO A 453 11.56 -12.71 4.37
N ARG A 454 10.73 -11.68 4.55
CA ARG A 454 11.08 -10.41 5.18
C ARG A 454 9.84 -9.72 5.72
N ALA A 455 9.95 -9.11 6.90
CA ALA A 455 8.86 -8.34 7.48
C ALA A 455 8.52 -7.13 6.59
N TYR A 456 7.23 -6.81 6.48
CA TYR A 456 6.74 -5.59 5.85
C TYR A 456 5.79 -4.88 6.81
N LYS A 457 6.22 -3.73 7.31
CA LYS A 457 5.58 -3.03 8.43
C LYS A 457 5.43 -1.53 8.21
N TRP A 458 6.16 -0.96 7.25
CA TRP A 458 6.31 0.50 7.18
C TRP A 458 5.16 1.23 6.47
N LEU A 459 4.83 0.82 5.24
CA LEU A 459 3.83 1.48 4.39
C LEU A 459 2.81 0.47 3.87
N ASN A 460 1.69 0.97 3.34
CA ASN A 460 0.75 0.14 2.61
C ASN A 460 1.40 -0.44 1.33
N VAL A 461 1.41 -1.77 1.23
CA VAL A 461 1.85 -2.53 0.03
C VAL A 461 0.71 -3.36 -0.58
N THR A 462 -0.51 -3.16 -0.09
CA THR A 462 -1.71 -3.90 -0.46
C THR A 462 -2.54 -3.12 -1.50
N GLN A 463 -2.77 -3.75 -2.66
CA GLN A 463 -3.68 -3.23 -3.67
C GLN A 463 -5.09 -3.80 -3.48
N ILE A 464 -6.13 -2.96 -3.60
CA ILE A 464 -7.52 -3.41 -3.42
C ILE A 464 -7.95 -4.43 -4.48
N GLN A 465 -7.29 -4.46 -5.64
CA GLN A 465 -7.53 -5.46 -6.68
C GLN A 465 -7.18 -6.88 -6.22
N HIS A 466 -6.06 -7.03 -5.50
CA HIS A 466 -5.66 -8.30 -4.93
C HIS A 466 -6.61 -8.69 -3.80
N VAL A 467 -6.92 -7.76 -2.88
CA VAL A 467 -7.88 -8.00 -1.80
C VAL A 467 -9.23 -8.43 -2.37
N TRP A 468 -9.73 -7.76 -3.41
CA TRP A 468 -10.98 -8.13 -4.06
C TRP A 468 -10.93 -9.54 -4.61
N GLU A 469 -9.91 -9.88 -5.40
CA GLU A 469 -9.80 -11.17 -6.05
C GLU A 469 -9.74 -12.33 -5.05
N GLN A 470 -8.97 -12.17 -3.96
CA GLN A 470 -8.82 -13.17 -2.90
C GLN A 470 -10.07 -13.26 -2.01
N MET A 471 -10.67 -12.13 -1.65
CA MET A 471 -11.82 -12.11 -0.73
C MET A 471 -13.14 -12.44 -1.41
N GLN A 472 -13.31 -12.13 -2.71
CA GLN A 472 -14.47 -12.62 -3.48
C GLN A 472 -14.41 -14.15 -3.66
N LEU A 473 -13.20 -14.71 -3.83
CA LEU A 473 -12.99 -16.16 -3.89
C LEU A 473 -13.35 -16.79 -2.54
N THR A 474 -12.83 -16.21 -1.46
CA THR A 474 -13.12 -16.61 -0.08
C THR A 474 -14.62 -16.63 0.21
N TYR A 475 -15.33 -15.55 -0.15
CA TYR A 475 -16.78 -15.48 0.00
C TYR A 475 -17.51 -16.54 -0.82
N SER A 476 -17.14 -16.70 -2.10
CA SER A 476 -17.75 -17.66 -3.02
C SER A 476 -17.65 -19.11 -2.52
N TYR A 477 -16.62 -19.42 -1.72
CA TYR A 477 -16.41 -20.73 -1.13
C TYR A 477 -17.16 -20.91 0.21
N GLY A 478 -17.97 -19.93 0.63
CA GLY A 478 -18.79 -20.00 1.85
C GLY A 478 -18.02 -19.70 3.14
N VAL A 479 -16.95 -18.92 3.04
CA VAL A 479 -16.22 -18.40 4.20
C VAL A 479 -16.79 -17.04 4.57
N ASP A 480 -17.90 -17.06 5.32
CA ASP A 480 -18.75 -15.89 5.60
C ASP A 480 -19.00 -15.63 7.09
N LYS A 481 -18.36 -16.39 8.00
CA LYS A 481 -18.60 -16.21 9.44
C LYS A 481 -17.75 -15.14 10.05
N LEU A 482 -16.46 -15.10 9.72
CA LEU A 482 -15.51 -14.18 10.33
C LEU A 482 -14.48 -13.74 9.31
N TRP A 483 -14.31 -12.45 9.08
CA TRP A 483 -13.16 -11.89 8.38
C TRP A 483 -12.41 -10.94 9.29
N ILE A 484 -11.10 -11.14 9.44
CA ILE A 484 -10.24 -10.30 10.25
C ILE A 484 -8.94 -9.97 9.52
N LEU A 485 -8.55 -8.70 9.54
CA LEU A 485 -7.38 -8.18 8.84
C LEU A 485 -6.29 -7.78 9.85
N ASN A 486 -5.08 -8.32 9.74
CA ASN A 486 -3.90 -7.73 10.39
C ASN A 486 -3.60 -6.39 9.70
N VAL A 487 -3.72 -5.30 10.46
CA VAL A 487 -3.53 -3.92 9.97
C VAL A 487 -2.24 -3.27 10.49
N GLY A 488 -1.36 -4.04 11.12
CA GLY A 488 -0.16 -3.51 11.75
C GLY A 488 -0.52 -2.45 12.80
N ASP A 489 0.13 -1.29 12.65
CA ASP A 489 -0.07 -0.07 13.44
C ASP A 489 -1.39 0.69 13.14
N LEU A 490 -2.33 0.10 12.38
CA LEU A 490 -3.55 0.72 11.82
C LEU A 490 -3.26 1.77 10.73
N LYS A 491 -2.37 2.73 10.98
CA LYS A 491 -1.83 3.64 9.96
C LYS A 491 -0.54 3.05 9.37
N PRO A 492 -0.29 3.13 8.05
CA PRO A 492 -1.06 3.85 7.03
C PRO A 492 -1.95 2.89 6.17
N MET A 493 -2.76 2.05 6.83
CA MET A 493 -3.60 1.04 6.16
C MET A 493 -5.04 1.50 5.91
N GLU A 494 -5.32 2.80 5.95
CA GLU A 494 -6.69 3.34 5.95
C GLU A 494 -7.51 2.91 4.73
N PHE A 495 -6.89 2.94 3.55
CA PHE A 495 -7.53 2.58 2.29
C PHE A 495 -7.85 1.08 2.17
N PRO A 496 -6.86 0.15 2.26
CA PRO A 496 -7.15 -1.28 2.16
C PRO A 496 -8.04 -1.77 3.32
N MET A 497 -7.90 -1.20 4.52
CA MET A 497 -8.77 -1.55 5.66
C MET A 497 -10.22 -1.14 5.43
N SER A 498 -10.47 0.08 4.90
CA SER A 498 -11.83 0.52 4.55
C SER A 498 -12.43 -0.43 3.50
N PHE A 499 -11.67 -0.76 2.46
CA PHE A 499 -12.14 -1.65 1.40
C PHE A 499 -12.45 -3.05 1.91
N PHE A 500 -11.57 -3.63 2.74
CA PHE A 500 -11.78 -4.96 3.33
C PHE A 500 -13.06 -5.01 4.16
N LEU A 501 -13.33 -3.99 4.99
CA LEU A 501 -14.51 -3.93 5.83
C LEU A 501 -15.79 -3.65 5.04
N ASP A 502 -15.74 -2.80 4.01
CA ASP A 502 -16.87 -2.58 3.09
C ASP A 502 -17.17 -3.84 2.27
N MET A 503 -16.14 -4.59 1.84
CA MET A 503 -16.31 -5.92 1.26
C MET A 503 -16.95 -6.87 2.25
N ALA A 504 -16.48 -6.94 3.50
CA ALA A 504 -17.05 -7.83 4.51
C ALA A 504 -18.52 -7.52 4.83
N TRP A 505 -18.92 -6.24 4.73
CA TRP A 505 -20.32 -5.85 4.85
C TRP A 505 -21.17 -6.43 3.71
N ASN A 506 -20.73 -6.26 2.46
CA ASN A 506 -21.41 -6.82 1.29
C ASN A 506 -20.43 -7.09 0.12
N PRO A 507 -19.91 -8.32 -0.05
CA PRO A 507 -18.97 -8.63 -1.12
C PRO A 507 -19.61 -8.53 -2.52
N GLU A 508 -20.91 -8.76 -2.62
CA GLU A 508 -21.68 -8.80 -3.88
C GLU A 508 -21.80 -7.42 -4.55
N GLN A 509 -21.44 -6.32 -3.86
CA GLN A 509 -21.44 -4.98 -4.45
C GLN A 509 -20.18 -4.69 -5.27
N PHE A 510 -19.16 -5.56 -5.22
CA PHE A 510 -17.87 -5.34 -5.88
C PHE A 510 -17.61 -6.32 -7.01
N ASP A 511 -17.20 -5.79 -8.15
CA ASP A 511 -16.78 -6.56 -9.32
C ASP A 511 -15.54 -5.93 -9.97
N GLN A 512 -14.98 -6.61 -10.98
CA GLN A 512 -13.77 -6.16 -11.67
C GLN A 512 -13.91 -4.78 -12.35
N ASN A 513 -15.13 -4.31 -12.61
CA ASN A 513 -15.39 -3.06 -13.31
C ASN A 513 -15.56 -1.86 -12.37
N ASN A 514 -15.81 -2.08 -11.07
CA ASN A 514 -16.12 -1.01 -10.13
C ASN A 514 -15.03 -0.71 -9.07
N LEU A 515 -13.93 -1.46 -9.04
CA LEU A 515 -12.84 -1.23 -8.07
C LEU A 515 -12.24 0.19 -8.15
N PHE A 516 -11.98 0.69 -9.36
CA PHE A 516 -11.49 2.07 -9.50
C PHE A 516 -12.56 3.11 -9.12
N ARG A 517 -13.84 2.77 -9.29
CA ARG A 517 -14.94 3.63 -8.81
C ARG A 517 -14.93 3.72 -7.29
N TYR A 518 -14.73 2.60 -6.59
CA TYR A 518 -14.54 2.61 -5.14
C TYR A 518 -13.37 3.51 -4.71
N THR A 519 -12.22 3.44 -5.39
CA THR A 519 -11.08 4.33 -5.12
C THR A 519 -11.46 5.82 -5.28
N VAL A 520 -12.23 6.15 -6.32
CA VAL A 520 -12.73 7.52 -6.54
C VAL A 520 -13.68 7.93 -5.41
N ASP A 521 -14.61 7.08 -5.01
CA ASP A 521 -15.59 7.38 -3.95
C ASP A 521 -14.90 7.52 -2.58
N PHE A 522 -13.88 6.70 -2.28
CA PHE A 522 -13.03 6.85 -1.11
C PHE A 522 -12.32 8.20 -1.10
N CYS A 523 -11.65 8.58 -2.21
CA CYS A 523 -10.98 9.87 -2.32
C CYS A 523 -11.95 11.05 -2.31
N ALA A 524 -13.17 10.91 -2.83
CA ALA A 524 -14.20 11.95 -2.80
C ALA A 524 -14.66 12.24 -1.36
N GLN A 525 -14.80 11.19 -0.54
CA GLN A 525 -15.14 11.36 0.87
C GLN A 525 -14.02 12.08 1.64
N GLN A 526 -12.74 11.90 1.26
CA GLN A 526 -11.62 12.51 1.98
C GLN A 526 -11.27 13.92 1.48
N PHE A 527 -11.36 14.18 0.17
CA PHE A 527 -10.81 15.38 -0.48
C PHE A 527 -11.85 16.16 -1.31
N GLY A 528 -13.10 15.70 -1.36
CA GLY A 528 -14.16 16.28 -2.17
C GLY A 528 -14.13 15.84 -3.64
N ASN A 529 -15.29 15.96 -4.31
CA ASN A 529 -15.50 15.48 -5.68
C ASN A 529 -14.55 16.10 -6.71
N GLY A 530 -14.15 17.37 -6.54
CA GLY A 530 -13.25 18.07 -7.47
C GLY A 530 -11.82 17.51 -7.51
N GLN A 531 -11.39 16.86 -6.43
CA GLN A 531 -10.03 16.32 -6.27
C GLN A 531 -9.99 14.79 -6.34
N ALA A 532 -11.15 14.14 -6.21
CA ALA A 532 -11.30 12.70 -6.07
C ALA A 532 -10.62 11.88 -7.18
N ARG A 533 -10.85 12.24 -8.45
CA ARG A 533 -10.38 11.40 -9.56
C ARG A 533 -8.87 11.39 -9.72
N GLU A 534 -8.21 12.52 -9.50
CA GLU A 534 -6.74 12.57 -9.57
C GLU A 534 -6.10 11.91 -8.34
N ALA A 535 -6.65 12.16 -7.16
CA ALA A 535 -6.24 11.50 -5.92
C ALA A 535 -6.36 9.97 -6.04
N ALA A 536 -7.46 9.48 -6.63
CA ALA A 536 -7.68 8.06 -6.85
C ALA A 536 -6.70 7.43 -7.86
N ARG A 537 -6.30 8.16 -8.90
CA ARG A 537 -5.24 7.69 -9.81
C ARG A 537 -3.92 7.56 -9.07
N ILE A 538 -3.56 8.58 -8.29
CA ILE A 538 -2.30 8.57 -7.54
C ILE A 538 -2.30 7.41 -6.53
N LEU A 539 -3.38 7.24 -5.77
CA LEU A 539 -3.54 6.15 -4.80
C LEU A 539 -3.43 4.77 -5.46
N ASN A 540 -4.12 4.59 -6.60
CA ASN A 540 -4.09 3.34 -7.35
C ASN A 540 -2.70 3.03 -7.93
N ASP A 541 -2.03 4.01 -8.52
CA ASP A 541 -0.69 3.86 -9.09
C ASP A 541 0.34 3.58 -7.98
N TYR A 542 0.26 4.30 -6.86
CA TYR A 542 1.08 4.04 -5.66
C TYR A 542 0.90 2.61 -5.14
N SER A 543 -0.34 2.17 -4.88
CA SER A 543 -0.60 0.82 -4.36
C SER A 543 -0.10 -0.25 -5.33
N LYS A 544 -0.23 -0.03 -6.65
CA LYS A 544 0.33 -0.93 -7.67
C LYS A 544 1.86 -0.99 -7.58
N TYR A 545 2.54 0.13 -7.40
CA TYR A 545 4.00 0.18 -7.34
C TYR A 545 4.52 -0.42 -6.04
N ALA A 546 3.90 -0.11 -4.90
CA ALA A 546 4.21 -0.68 -3.60
C ALA A 546 3.97 -2.21 -3.54
N HIS A 547 3.02 -2.72 -4.33
CA HIS A 547 2.76 -4.15 -4.45
C HIS A 547 3.81 -4.92 -5.28
N ARG A 548 4.60 -4.25 -6.14
CA ARG A 548 5.64 -4.92 -6.95
C ARG A 548 6.71 -5.58 -6.07
N ILE A 549 7.13 -4.86 -5.03
CA ILE A 549 8.15 -5.26 -4.06
C ILE A 549 7.95 -4.38 -2.81
N THR A 550 8.02 -4.97 -1.62
CA THR A 550 7.88 -4.17 -0.39
C THR A 550 9.10 -3.26 -0.20
N PRO A 551 8.94 -2.11 0.46
CA PRO A 551 10.06 -1.21 0.76
C PRO A 551 11.23 -1.91 1.44
N GLU A 552 10.94 -2.81 2.38
CA GLU A 552 11.94 -3.54 3.13
C GLU A 552 12.70 -4.56 2.27
N MET A 553 12.10 -5.06 1.19
CA MET A 553 12.70 -6.03 0.25
C MET A 553 13.44 -5.37 -0.92
N LEU A 554 13.16 -4.10 -1.22
CA LEU A 554 13.82 -3.36 -2.30
C LEU A 554 15.32 -3.20 -2.02
N ASP A 555 16.13 -3.44 -3.04
CA ASP A 555 17.59 -3.26 -3.02
C ASP A 555 18.14 -2.84 -4.40
N GLU A 556 19.47 -2.67 -4.50
CA GLU A 556 20.12 -2.27 -5.76
C GLU A 556 20.09 -3.32 -6.87
N LYS A 557 19.62 -4.53 -6.59
CA LYS A 557 19.57 -5.67 -7.52
C LYS A 557 18.16 -6.06 -7.91
N THR A 558 17.15 -5.43 -7.32
CA THR A 558 15.74 -5.76 -7.51
C THR A 558 15.31 -5.59 -8.98
N TYR A 559 15.74 -4.50 -9.61
CA TYR A 559 15.44 -4.21 -11.01
C TYR A 559 16.71 -4.25 -11.87
N ASN A 560 16.55 -4.60 -13.14
CA ASN A 560 17.67 -4.69 -14.06
C ASN A 560 18.16 -3.29 -14.47
N LEU A 561 19.43 -2.99 -14.16
CA LEU A 561 20.04 -1.71 -14.51
C LEU A 561 20.39 -1.63 -16.00
N GLU A 562 20.95 -2.71 -16.57
CA GLU A 562 21.53 -2.76 -17.92
C GLU A 562 20.49 -2.63 -19.04
N ASN A 563 19.26 -3.10 -18.81
CA ASN A 563 18.18 -2.95 -19.79
C ASN A 563 17.35 -1.66 -19.60
N GLY A 564 17.66 -0.86 -18.57
CA GLY A 564 16.96 0.39 -18.24
C GLY A 564 15.68 0.23 -17.40
N GLU A 565 15.33 -0.97 -16.96
CA GLU A 565 14.15 -1.23 -16.12
C GLU A 565 14.20 -0.42 -14.83
N PHE A 566 15.34 -0.42 -14.12
CA PHE A 566 15.45 0.32 -12.85
C PHE A 566 15.21 1.82 -13.06
N LYS A 567 15.84 2.41 -14.09
CA LYS A 567 15.60 3.81 -14.43
C LYS A 567 14.12 4.07 -14.73
N MET A 568 13.48 3.21 -15.51
CA MET A 568 12.07 3.36 -15.89
C MET A 568 11.16 3.38 -14.66
N VAL A 569 11.32 2.42 -13.73
CA VAL A 569 10.46 2.36 -12.54
C VAL A 569 10.73 3.50 -11.55
N THR A 570 11.98 3.96 -11.44
CA THR A 570 12.33 5.14 -10.64
C THR A 570 11.72 6.42 -11.24
N ASP A 571 11.85 6.61 -12.56
CA ASP A 571 11.25 7.76 -13.26
C ASP A 571 9.71 7.76 -13.14
N GLU A 572 9.05 6.58 -13.21
CA GLU A 572 7.60 6.44 -12.99
C GLU A 572 7.18 6.95 -11.60
N LEU A 573 7.93 6.56 -10.55
CA LEU A 573 7.64 6.95 -9.17
C LEU A 573 7.93 8.42 -8.91
N LEU A 574 9.03 8.98 -9.42
CA LEU A 574 9.33 10.41 -9.32
C LEU A 574 8.29 11.26 -10.08
N ALA A 575 7.78 10.76 -11.22
CA ALA A 575 6.68 11.41 -11.92
C ALA A 575 5.36 11.34 -11.13
N LEU A 576 5.11 10.24 -10.41
CA LEU A 576 3.97 10.10 -9.50
C LEU A 576 4.07 11.08 -8.32
N GLU A 577 5.25 11.20 -7.70
CA GLU A 577 5.53 12.22 -6.68
C GLU A 577 5.25 13.63 -7.20
N ALA A 578 5.74 13.97 -8.40
CA ALA A 578 5.49 15.29 -8.99
C ALA A 578 3.98 15.55 -9.21
N ARG A 579 3.20 14.53 -9.57
CA ARG A 579 1.73 14.64 -9.67
C ARG A 579 1.08 14.85 -8.31
N ALA A 580 1.48 14.10 -7.29
CA ALA A 580 0.98 14.24 -5.93
C ALA A 580 1.28 15.65 -5.35
N LEU A 581 2.50 16.16 -5.56
CA LEU A 581 2.87 17.52 -5.17
C LEU A 581 2.06 18.60 -5.89
N ARG A 582 1.84 18.45 -7.21
CA ARG A 582 0.98 19.37 -7.97
C ARG A 582 -0.43 19.40 -7.39
N GLN A 583 -1.01 18.24 -7.11
CA GLN A 583 -2.34 18.17 -6.52
C GLN A 583 -2.36 18.79 -5.11
N PHE A 584 -1.38 18.49 -4.25
CA PHE A 584 -1.25 19.07 -2.91
C PHE A 584 -1.34 20.60 -2.91
N HIS A 585 -0.69 21.26 -3.88
CA HIS A 585 -0.73 22.71 -4.01
C HIS A 585 -2.08 23.28 -4.48
N THR A 586 -2.95 22.45 -5.05
CA THR A 586 -4.32 22.85 -5.46
C THR A 586 -5.38 22.59 -4.39
N LEU A 587 -5.04 21.90 -3.30
CA LEU A 587 -5.97 21.62 -2.21
C LEU A 587 -6.18 22.83 -1.30
N ASP A 588 -7.42 22.99 -0.82
CA ASP A 588 -7.69 23.84 0.33
C ASP A 588 -6.84 23.39 1.51
N THR A 589 -6.36 24.35 2.29
CA THR A 589 -5.42 24.09 3.40
C THR A 589 -5.97 23.12 4.43
N ALA A 590 -7.30 23.08 4.62
CA ALA A 590 -7.96 22.14 5.51
C ALA A 590 -7.69 20.68 5.16
N TYR A 591 -7.56 20.33 3.88
CA TYR A 591 -7.34 18.95 3.44
C TYR A 591 -5.88 18.51 3.43
N ARG A 592 -4.94 19.42 3.68
CA ARG A 592 -3.50 19.16 3.49
C ARG A 592 -2.97 18.10 4.44
N ASP A 593 -3.37 18.11 5.71
CA ASP A 593 -2.94 17.10 6.68
C ASP A 593 -3.43 15.70 6.27
N ALA A 594 -4.71 15.57 5.89
CA ALA A 594 -5.27 14.31 5.40
C ALA A 594 -4.59 13.84 4.11
N TYR A 595 -4.33 14.75 3.18
CA TYR A 595 -3.67 14.43 1.92
C TYR A 595 -2.20 14.02 2.12
N ILE A 596 -1.49 14.66 3.04
CA ILE A 596 -0.13 14.25 3.40
C ILE A 596 -0.14 12.81 3.90
N GLN A 597 -1.04 12.49 4.83
CA GLN A 597 -1.09 11.16 5.43
C GLN A 597 -1.48 10.05 4.46
N LEU A 598 -2.56 10.28 3.70
CA LEU A 598 -3.19 9.24 2.89
C LEU A 598 -2.56 9.07 1.51
N LEU A 599 -1.79 10.07 1.04
CA LEU A 599 -1.29 10.11 -0.34
C LEU A 599 0.14 10.63 -0.46
N LEU A 600 0.42 11.87 -0.06
CA LEU A 600 1.68 12.50 -0.41
C LEU A 600 2.86 11.81 0.28
N TYR A 601 2.81 11.60 1.59
CA TYR A 601 3.90 10.98 2.33
C TYR A 601 4.23 9.56 1.82
N PRO A 602 3.26 8.63 1.68
CA PRO A 602 3.56 7.30 1.15
C PRO A 602 4.18 7.32 -0.26
N VAL A 603 3.72 8.22 -1.14
CA VAL A 603 4.26 8.39 -2.49
C VAL A 603 5.69 8.91 -2.45
N GLN A 604 5.95 9.99 -1.70
CA GLN A 604 7.28 10.60 -1.59
C GLN A 604 8.29 9.66 -0.94
N ALA A 605 7.88 8.95 0.10
CA ALA A 605 8.73 8.02 0.82
C ALA A 605 9.15 6.84 -0.08
N LEU A 606 8.19 6.26 -0.82
CA LEU A 606 8.49 5.16 -1.76
C LEU A 606 9.32 5.64 -2.96
N ALA A 607 9.01 6.80 -3.54
CA ALA A 607 9.76 7.36 -4.66
C ALA A 607 11.21 7.65 -4.27
N ASN A 608 11.43 8.26 -3.09
CA ASN A 608 12.75 8.50 -2.54
C ASN A 608 13.55 7.20 -2.31
N LEU A 609 12.89 6.14 -1.82
CA LEU A 609 13.55 4.85 -1.60
C LEU A 609 13.99 4.20 -2.91
N TYR A 610 13.16 4.27 -3.95
CA TYR A 610 13.52 3.80 -5.30
C TYR A 610 14.69 4.60 -5.89
N ASP A 611 14.69 5.92 -5.70
CA ASP A 611 15.79 6.77 -6.17
C ASP A 611 17.10 6.46 -5.42
N MET A 612 17.04 6.22 -4.11
CA MET A 612 18.19 5.78 -3.33
C MET A 612 18.79 4.46 -3.84
N TYR A 613 17.97 3.43 -4.08
CA TYR A 613 18.49 2.13 -4.54
C TYR A 613 18.89 2.13 -6.01
N TYR A 614 18.25 2.96 -6.85
CA TYR A 614 18.72 3.22 -8.22
C TYR A 614 20.09 3.93 -8.22
N ALA A 615 20.25 4.97 -7.40
CA ALA A 615 21.52 5.65 -7.20
C ALA A 615 22.60 4.70 -6.68
N LEU A 616 22.25 3.78 -5.77
CA LEU A 616 23.17 2.75 -5.31
C LEU A 616 23.57 1.78 -6.44
N ALA A 617 22.64 1.34 -7.27
CA ALA A 617 22.92 0.49 -8.43
C ALA A 617 23.87 1.19 -9.42
N MET A 618 23.62 2.47 -9.71
CA MET A 618 24.49 3.30 -10.54
C MET A 618 25.89 3.48 -9.91
N ASN A 619 25.96 3.76 -8.60
CA ASN A 619 27.21 3.85 -7.87
C ASN A 619 28.03 2.56 -7.99
N ARG A 620 27.41 1.39 -7.83
CA ARG A 620 28.09 0.09 -7.96
C ARG A 620 28.63 -0.15 -9.36
N LYS A 621 27.81 0.11 -10.39
CA LYS A 621 28.21 -0.06 -11.79
C LYS A 621 29.41 0.83 -12.12
N LEU A 622 29.30 2.13 -11.87
CA LEU A 622 30.32 3.11 -12.21
C LEU A 622 31.60 2.93 -11.38
N ALA A 623 31.48 2.52 -10.12
CA ALA A 623 32.65 2.21 -9.29
C ALA A 623 33.39 0.97 -9.79
N ALA A 624 32.69 -0.05 -10.30
CA ALA A 624 33.30 -1.21 -10.93
C ALA A 624 34.06 -0.82 -12.21
N ASP A 625 33.54 0.17 -12.95
CA ASP A 625 34.18 0.77 -14.13
C ASP A 625 35.28 1.78 -13.78
N LYS A 626 35.58 2.02 -12.50
CA LYS A 626 36.54 3.03 -12.03
C LYS A 626 36.23 4.43 -12.60
N ASP A 627 34.95 4.76 -12.69
CA ASP A 627 34.45 6.05 -13.14
C ASP A 627 34.17 6.97 -11.94
N THR A 628 34.71 8.20 -11.98
CA THR A 628 34.57 9.18 -10.89
C THR A 628 33.15 9.71 -10.75
N THR A 629 32.28 9.54 -11.76
CA THR A 629 30.84 9.82 -11.66
C THR A 629 30.13 8.91 -10.64
N ALA A 630 30.75 7.80 -10.23
CA ALA A 630 30.27 7.02 -9.09
C ALA A 630 30.16 7.87 -7.81
N ASN A 631 31.00 8.89 -7.64
CA ASN A 631 31.00 9.77 -6.47
C ASN A 631 29.73 10.63 -6.41
N PHE A 632 29.22 11.09 -7.56
CA PHE A 632 27.94 11.81 -7.64
C PHE A 632 26.81 10.91 -7.14
N TRP A 633 26.74 9.67 -7.65
CA TRP A 633 25.73 8.72 -7.20
C TRP A 633 25.90 8.31 -5.73
N ALA A 634 27.12 8.35 -5.18
CA ALA A 634 27.35 8.17 -3.75
C ALA A 634 26.75 9.32 -2.93
N ASP A 635 26.82 10.56 -3.43
CA ASP A 635 26.19 11.73 -2.82
C ASP A 635 24.65 11.64 -2.91
N GLU A 636 24.11 11.18 -4.04
CA GLU A 636 22.65 10.97 -4.20
C GLU A 636 22.09 9.92 -3.24
N VAL A 637 22.79 8.79 -3.01
CA VAL A 637 22.40 7.82 -1.97
C VAL A 637 22.32 8.48 -0.60
N ALA A 638 23.33 9.29 -0.23
CA ALA A 638 23.35 9.98 1.05
C ALA A 638 22.24 11.05 1.16
N ALA A 639 21.95 11.76 0.06
CA ALA A 639 20.88 12.75 0.00
C ALA A 639 19.49 12.10 0.14
N CYS A 640 19.24 10.98 -0.54
CA CYS A 640 17.98 10.24 -0.42
C CYS A 640 17.81 9.64 0.98
N PHE A 641 18.87 9.11 1.59
CA PHE A 641 18.84 8.62 2.97
C PHE A 641 18.55 9.74 3.97
N MET A 642 19.14 10.93 3.78
CA MET A 642 18.79 12.11 4.58
C MET A 642 17.34 12.54 4.37
N ARG A 643 16.88 12.59 3.11
CA ARG A 643 15.51 12.96 2.74
C ARG A 643 14.47 12.03 3.38
N ASP A 644 14.73 10.74 3.43
CA ASP A 644 13.89 9.76 4.14
C ASP A 644 13.63 10.18 5.59
N SER A 645 14.70 10.52 6.32
CA SER A 645 14.60 10.99 7.70
C SER A 645 13.85 12.31 7.84
N LEU A 646 13.98 13.22 6.87
CA LEU A 646 13.30 14.51 6.86
C LEU A 646 11.81 14.36 6.55
N LEU A 647 11.42 13.47 5.63
CA LEU A 647 10.02 13.13 5.37
C LEU A 647 9.37 12.55 6.64
N THR A 648 10.05 11.61 7.29
CA THR A 648 9.57 11.02 8.56
C THR A 648 9.41 12.08 9.65
N SER A 649 10.40 12.97 9.80
CA SER A 649 10.34 14.07 10.76
C SER A 649 9.21 15.06 10.49
N ASP A 650 8.97 15.41 9.21
CA ASP A 650 7.86 16.28 8.81
C ASP A 650 6.50 15.66 9.19
N PHE A 651 6.31 14.38 8.89
CA PHE A 651 5.12 13.64 9.29
C PHE A 651 4.90 13.67 10.81
N HIS A 652 5.96 13.45 11.60
CA HIS A 652 5.85 13.40 13.07
C HIS A 652 5.64 14.76 13.73
N THR A 653 6.14 15.84 13.13
CA THR A 653 6.22 17.15 13.81
C THR A 653 5.28 18.21 13.25
N ARG A 654 4.94 18.16 11.95
CA ARG A 654 4.13 19.21 11.31
C ARG A 654 2.73 18.76 10.98
N VAL A 655 2.54 17.51 10.52
CA VAL A 655 1.19 17.00 10.18
C VAL A 655 0.29 17.06 11.40
N ALA A 656 -0.82 17.78 11.26
CA ALA A 656 -1.82 18.00 12.30
C ALA A 656 -1.18 18.44 13.64
N ASN A 657 -0.17 19.32 13.59
CA ASN A 657 0.59 19.80 14.75
C ASN A 657 1.21 18.67 15.59
N GLY A 658 1.74 17.63 14.93
CA GLY A 658 2.42 16.51 15.58
C GLY A 658 1.50 15.45 16.19
N LYS A 659 0.21 15.44 15.80
CA LYS A 659 -0.79 14.46 16.27
C LYS A 659 -0.35 13.00 16.08
N TRP A 660 0.50 12.74 15.09
CA TRP A 660 0.97 11.42 14.66
C TRP A 660 2.47 11.20 14.88
N ASN A 661 3.06 11.93 15.83
CA ASN A 661 4.44 11.68 16.26
C ASN A 661 4.64 10.18 16.55
N ARG A 662 5.78 9.62 16.11
CA ARG A 662 6.16 8.20 16.21
C ARG A 662 5.44 7.22 15.27
N MET A 663 4.33 7.59 14.63
CA MET A 663 3.54 6.64 13.83
C MET A 663 4.27 6.14 12.57
N MET A 664 5.24 6.89 12.05
CA MET A 664 6.06 6.48 10.89
C MET A 664 7.50 6.10 11.26
N GLN A 665 7.75 5.62 12.48
CA GLN A 665 9.12 5.38 12.97
C GLN A 665 9.66 3.96 12.70
N GLN A 666 8.90 3.12 12.00
CA GLN A 666 9.32 1.76 11.66
C GLN A 666 10.62 1.79 10.84
N THR A 667 11.61 1.01 11.25
CA THR A 667 12.84 0.80 10.47
C THR A 667 12.52 0.07 9.16
N HIS A 668 13.06 0.55 8.04
CA HIS A 668 12.78 0.05 6.70
C HIS A 668 14.01 0.03 5.77
N ILE A 669 15.17 0.56 6.19
CA ILE A 669 16.42 0.55 5.39
C ILE A 669 17.51 -0.25 6.12
N GLY A 670 18.14 -1.20 5.42
CA GLY A 670 19.29 -1.96 5.93
C GLY A 670 18.98 -3.40 6.37
N TYR A 671 17.88 -3.97 5.90
CA TYR A 671 17.52 -5.36 6.15
C TYR A 671 18.55 -6.33 5.54
N THR A 672 19.12 -7.21 6.37
CA THR A 672 20.03 -8.30 5.94
C THR A 672 19.49 -9.69 6.29
N LYS A 673 18.39 -9.73 7.04
CA LYS A 673 17.66 -10.94 7.46
C LYS A 673 16.17 -10.72 7.19
N TRP A 674 15.33 -11.61 7.69
CA TRP A 674 13.87 -11.44 7.60
C TRP A 674 13.38 -10.29 8.50
N HIS A 675 14.03 -10.04 9.64
CA HIS A 675 13.73 -8.91 10.52
C HIS A 675 14.64 -7.70 10.23
N GLY A 676 14.18 -6.52 10.62
CA GLY A 676 14.91 -5.26 10.42
C GLY A 676 16.08 -5.05 11.40
N PRO A 677 17.00 -4.14 11.08
CA PRO A 677 17.99 -3.63 12.04
C PRO A 677 17.34 -2.72 13.10
N GLN A 678 18.11 -2.32 14.12
CA GLN A 678 17.63 -1.44 15.19
C GLN A 678 17.29 -0.03 14.70
N TYR A 679 17.98 0.46 13.67
CA TYR A 679 17.81 1.78 13.07
C TYR A 679 18.03 1.68 11.56
N ASN A 680 17.50 2.63 10.80
CA ASN A 680 17.77 2.75 9.37
C ASN A 680 19.29 2.87 9.14
N VAL A 681 19.85 2.04 8.25
CA VAL A 681 21.28 2.03 7.93
C VAL A 681 21.48 2.48 6.50
N MET A 682 22.22 3.57 6.29
CA MET A 682 22.56 4.03 4.94
C MET A 682 23.30 2.93 4.19
N PRO A 683 22.89 2.58 2.95
CA PRO A 683 23.63 1.61 2.16
C PRO A 683 25.08 2.03 1.93
N ARG A 684 26.01 1.07 1.96
CA ARG A 684 27.43 1.34 1.76
C ARG A 684 27.67 1.79 0.32
N VAL A 685 28.24 2.99 0.12
CA VAL A 685 28.65 3.49 -1.20
C VAL A 685 30.13 3.26 -1.46
N THR A 686 30.54 3.29 -2.72
CA THR A 686 31.95 3.29 -3.13
C THR A 686 32.31 4.64 -3.75
N ARG A 687 33.47 5.20 -3.39
CA ARG A 687 34.01 6.39 -4.03
C ARG A 687 35.29 6.06 -4.78
N ILE A 688 35.50 6.71 -5.92
CA ILE A 688 36.67 6.56 -6.79
C ILE A 688 37.52 7.81 -6.69
N GLN A 689 38.80 7.66 -6.35
CA GLN A 689 39.74 8.77 -6.35
C GLN A 689 40.17 9.10 -7.78
N PRO A 690 40.53 10.36 -8.11
CA PRO A 690 40.98 10.73 -9.45
C PRO A 690 42.14 9.87 -9.99
N GLU A 691 43.06 9.45 -9.11
CA GLU A 691 44.18 8.56 -9.45
C GLU A 691 43.76 7.11 -9.74
N GLU A 692 42.60 6.68 -9.28
CA GLU A 692 42.03 5.36 -9.58
C GLU A 692 41.23 5.37 -10.89
N MET A 693 40.97 6.55 -11.46
CA MET A 693 40.18 6.71 -12.67
C MET A 693 40.88 6.03 -13.85
N ILE A 694 40.14 5.16 -14.52
CA ILE A 694 40.56 4.62 -15.81
C ILE A 694 39.94 5.50 -16.89
N ASN A 695 40.69 5.85 -17.94
CA ASN A 695 40.15 6.47 -19.15
C ASN A 695 40.25 5.48 -20.31
N GLY A 696 39.21 5.41 -21.13
CA GLY A 696 39.13 4.47 -22.23
C GLY A 696 38.86 3.02 -21.80
N SER A 697 39.35 2.07 -22.60
CA SER A 697 39.16 0.62 -22.44
C SER A 697 37.72 0.12 -22.52
N TYR A 698 36.80 0.92 -23.07
CA TYR A 698 35.41 0.49 -23.27
C TYR A 698 35.30 -0.56 -24.37
N LEU A 699 34.52 -1.59 -24.09
CA LEU A 699 34.16 -2.68 -24.99
C LEU A 699 32.65 -2.69 -25.16
N PHE A 700 32.18 -2.52 -26.40
CA PHE A 700 30.76 -2.51 -26.71
C PHE A 700 30.28 -3.84 -27.29
N SER A 701 29.02 -4.15 -27.07
CA SER A 701 28.35 -5.30 -27.69
C SER A 701 27.17 -4.85 -28.54
N GLU A 702 27.04 -5.44 -29.73
CA GLU A 702 25.89 -5.22 -30.60
C GLU A 702 24.57 -5.61 -29.91
N LYS A 703 23.59 -4.70 -29.99
CA LYS A 703 22.21 -4.91 -29.57
C LYS A 703 21.29 -4.46 -30.69
N SER A 704 20.39 -5.34 -31.13
CA SER A 704 19.44 -5.05 -32.21
C SER A 704 20.11 -4.56 -33.50
N ASN A 705 21.18 -5.22 -33.95
CA ASN A 705 21.92 -4.90 -35.17
C ASN A 705 22.49 -3.46 -35.22
N VAL A 706 22.79 -2.88 -34.06
CA VAL A 706 23.44 -1.57 -33.96
C VAL A 706 24.36 -1.51 -32.72
N VAL A 707 25.44 -0.74 -32.84
CA VAL A 707 26.30 -0.34 -31.72
C VAL A 707 26.29 1.19 -31.64
N VAL A 708 25.75 1.73 -30.55
CA VAL A 708 25.69 3.17 -30.24
C VAL A 708 26.68 3.44 -29.10
N MET A 709 27.59 4.40 -29.29
CA MET A 709 28.66 4.70 -28.35
C MET A 709 28.71 6.22 -28.11
N GLU A 710 28.65 6.64 -26.84
CA GLU A 710 28.95 8.03 -26.46
C GLU A 710 30.43 8.31 -26.72
N ALA A 711 30.78 9.50 -27.22
CA ALA A 711 32.13 9.77 -27.69
C ALA A 711 33.20 9.60 -26.60
N ALA A 712 32.88 9.95 -25.35
CA ALA A 712 33.78 9.80 -24.21
C ALA A 712 34.13 8.34 -23.88
N HIS A 713 33.31 7.37 -24.31
CA HIS A 713 33.53 5.95 -24.07
C HIS A 713 34.36 5.30 -25.18
N TYR A 714 35.54 5.84 -25.45
CA TYR A 714 36.47 5.26 -26.42
C TYR A 714 37.21 4.02 -25.83
N TYR A 715 37.78 3.18 -26.68
CA TYR A 715 38.67 2.10 -26.25
C TYR A 715 40.10 2.61 -26.06
N LYS A 716 40.65 3.34 -27.04
CA LYS A 716 41.97 3.97 -26.96
C LYS A 716 41.93 5.38 -27.54
N SER A 717 42.83 6.23 -27.06
CA SER A 717 43.02 7.57 -27.60
C SER A 717 44.51 7.82 -27.83
N GLN A 718 44.85 8.45 -28.95
CA GLN A 718 46.17 8.97 -29.23
C GLN A 718 46.06 10.49 -29.44
N SER A 719 46.89 11.26 -28.74
CA SER A 719 46.95 12.72 -28.89
C SER A 719 48.11 13.13 -29.79
N SER A 720 47.99 14.28 -30.45
CA SER A 720 49.11 14.91 -31.14
C SER A 720 50.05 15.60 -30.13
N ALA A 721 51.21 16.06 -30.60
CA ALA A 721 52.20 16.70 -29.73
C ALA A 721 51.61 17.96 -29.05
N GLY A 722 51.63 17.98 -27.71
CA GLY A 722 51.16 19.11 -26.91
C GLY A 722 49.63 19.19 -26.73
N THR A 723 48.89 18.18 -27.20
CA THR A 723 47.43 18.12 -27.03
C THR A 723 46.97 16.95 -26.15
N ALA A 724 45.72 17.01 -25.69
CA ALA A 724 45.06 15.95 -24.95
C ALA A 724 43.58 15.85 -25.34
N TRP A 725 43.11 14.63 -25.59
CA TRP A 725 41.67 14.36 -25.68
C TRP A 725 41.01 14.64 -24.34
N SER A 726 40.04 15.54 -24.36
CA SER A 726 39.39 16.08 -23.17
C SER A 726 37.88 15.94 -23.30
N VAL A 727 37.26 15.29 -22.32
CA VAL A 727 35.81 15.23 -22.18
C VAL A 727 35.31 16.58 -21.67
N ILE A 728 34.29 17.13 -22.31
CA ILE A 728 33.55 18.33 -21.88
C ILE A 728 32.18 17.86 -21.37
N PRO A 729 32.00 17.67 -20.05
CA PRO A 729 30.77 17.12 -19.49
C PRO A 729 29.53 17.94 -19.85
N GLY A 730 28.44 17.29 -20.24
CA GLY A 730 27.16 17.94 -20.58
C GLY A 730 27.13 18.72 -21.89
N LEU A 731 28.24 18.78 -22.64
CA LEU A 731 28.24 19.37 -23.98
C LEU A 731 27.55 18.43 -24.98
N GLY A 732 26.54 18.92 -25.70
CA GLY A 732 25.85 18.15 -26.74
C GLY A 732 24.43 17.75 -26.34
N ARG A 733 23.89 16.69 -26.96
CA ARG A 733 22.51 16.21 -26.72
C ARG A 733 22.40 15.16 -25.60
N THR A 734 23.50 14.48 -25.27
CA THR A 734 23.53 13.31 -24.37
C THR A 734 24.63 13.45 -23.32
N LEU A 735 25.64 12.57 -23.29
CA LEU A 735 26.60 12.47 -22.20
C LEU A 735 27.58 13.66 -22.14
N SER A 736 28.29 13.90 -23.25
CA SER A 736 29.38 14.88 -23.32
C SER A 736 29.86 15.12 -24.76
N GLY A 737 30.75 16.10 -24.93
CA GLY A 737 31.53 16.29 -26.15
C GLY A 737 33.00 15.96 -25.90
N LEU A 738 33.65 15.34 -26.87
CA LEU A 738 35.06 14.97 -26.83
C LEU A 738 35.84 15.81 -27.85
N GLU A 739 36.82 16.58 -27.35
CA GLU A 739 37.63 17.51 -28.14
C GLU A 739 39.12 17.32 -27.83
N LEU A 740 39.97 17.57 -28.82
CA LEU A 740 41.42 17.60 -28.64
C LEU A 740 41.85 19.02 -28.26
N LEU A 741 42.34 19.21 -27.04
CA LEU A 741 42.71 20.51 -26.48
C LEU A 741 44.23 20.67 -26.31
N PRO A 742 44.78 21.90 -26.40
CA PRO A 742 44.08 23.14 -26.78
C PRO A 742 43.78 23.19 -28.30
N PRO A 743 42.70 23.86 -28.73
CA PRO A 743 42.16 23.76 -30.10
C PRO A 743 42.92 24.62 -31.13
N ASN A 744 44.09 25.15 -30.78
CA ASN A 744 44.95 25.95 -31.66
C ASN A 744 46.21 25.20 -32.10
N LEU A 745 46.38 23.94 -31.70
CA LEU A 745 47.53 23.11 -32.07
C LEU A 745 47.19 22.14 -33.22
N PRO A 746 48.20 21.68 -33.99
CA PRO A 746 48.01 20.68 -35.05
C PRO A 746 47.49 19.35 -34.51
N VAL A 747 46.69 18.63 -35.29
CA VAL A 747 46.00 17.40 -34.87
C VAL A 747 46.55 16.14 -35.56
N GLU A 748 47.58 16.27 -36.38
CA GLU A 748 48.19 15.16 -37.12
C GLU A 748 48.65 14.06 -36.17
N GLY A 749 48.24 12.83 -36.47
CA GLY A 749 48.54 11.65 -35.66
C GLY A 749 47.62 11.45 -34.45
N ALA A 750 46.68 12.36 -34.17
CA ALA A 750 45.65 12.12 -33.16
C ALA A 750 44.59 11.13 -33.66
N SER A 751 44.10 10.26 -32.77
CA SER A 751 43.06 9.29 -33.09
C SER A 751 42.23 8.90 -31.87
N LEU A 752 41.01 8.43 -32.15
CA LEU A 752 40.15 7.72 -31.20
C LEU A 752 39.81 6.35 -31.77
N THR A 753 40.04 5.30 -30.98
CA THR A 753 39.68 3.93 -31.32
C THR A 753 38.47 3.52 -30.49
N TYR A 754 37.43 3.00 -31.12
CA TYR A 754 36.29 2.36 -30.46
C TYR A 754 36.35 0.86 -30.71
N LYS A 755 36.05 0.03 -29.71
CA LYS A 755 36.13 -1.43 -29.83
C LYS A 755 34.78 -2.07 -29.52
N MET A 756 34.32 -2.92 -30.43
CA MET A 756 32.99 -3.50 -30.37
C MET A 756 32.95 -4.94 -30.86
N GLN A 757 32.04 -5.71 -30.30
CA GLN A 757 31.69 -7.04 -30.79
C GLN A 757 30.44 -6.94 -31.67
N LEU A 758 30.57 -7.32 -32.95
CA LEU A 758 29.46 -7.41 -33.88
C LEU A 758 29.01 -8.87 -34.01
N LYS A 759 27.69 -9.09 -33.98
CA LYS A 759 27.03 -10.38 -34.20
C LYS A 759 26.47 -10.46 -35.62
N SER A 760 26.08 -9.31 -36.17
CA SER A 760 25.62 -9.19 -37.54
C SER A 760 26.74 -9.54 -38.52
N LYS A 761 26.41 -10.33 -39.53
CA LYS A 761 27.32 -10.62 -40.66
C LYS A 761 27.05 -9.64 -41.78
N ALA A 762 28.00 -8.75 -42.04
CA ALA A 762 27.93 -7.80 -43.15
C ALA A 762 29.33 -7.57 -43.75
N ASP A 763 29.40 -7.32 -45.06
CA ASP A 763 30.66 -6.97 -45.72
C ASP A 763 31.01 -5.49 -45.50
N SER A 764 30.01 -4.66 -45.20
CA SER A 764 30.18 -3.25 -44.87
C SER A 764 29.04 -2.77 -43.97
N VAL A 765 29.34 -1.79 -43.13
CA VAL A 765 28.38 -1.19 -42.19
C VAL A 765 28.37 0.33 -42.35
N LYS A 766 27.24 0.95 -42.00
CA LYS A 766 27.13 2.41 -42.01
C LYS A 766 27.62 2.94 -40.67
N VAL A 767 28.65 3.78 -40.69
CA VAL A 767 29.11 4.52 -39.52
C VAL A 767 28.57 5.93 -39.57
N LEU A 768 27.82 6.33 -38.54
CA LEU A 768 27.32 7.68 -38.33
C LEU A 768 28.08 8.32 -37.17
N LEU A 769 28.71 9.47 -37.44
CA LEU A 769 29.40 10.29 -36.47
C LEU A 769 28.59 11.56 -36.22
N VAL A 770 28.36 11.88 -34.96
CA VAL A 770 27.61 13.07 -34.52
C VAL A 770 28.59 14.04 -33.89
N PHE A 771 28.77 15.21 -34.51
CA PHE A 771 29.62 16.29 -34.01
C PHE A 771 28.77 17.44 -33.46
N SER A 772 29.34 18.27 -32.58
CA SER A 772 28.83 19.62 -32.36
C SER A 772 28.83 20.43 -33.66
N THR A 773 28.05 21.50 -33.74
CA THR A 773 28.07 22.36 -34.94
C THR A 773 29.41 23.07 -35.08
N VAL A 774 30.28 22.53 -35.93
CA VAL A 774 31.55 23.12 -36.34
C VAL A 774 31.35 23.90 -37.63
N MET A 775 31.32 25.23 -37.55
CA MET A 775 31.27 26.08 -38.75
C MET A 775 32.57 25.99 -39.55
N PRO A 776 32.57 26.23 -40.88
CA PRO A 776 33.78 26.15 -41.71
C PRO A 776 34.69 27.37 -41.49
N PHE A 777 35.26 27.50 -40.28
CA PHE A 777 36.11 28.63 -39.89
C PHE A 777 37.54 28.53 -40.47
N ILE A 778 37.93 27.36 -41.01
CA ILE A 778 39.14 27.16 -41.81
C ILE A 778 38.76 26.92 -43.27
N LYS A 779 39.54 27.50 -44.18
CA LYS A 779 39.37 27.31 -45.63
C LYS A 779 39.51 25.82 -45.99
N GLY A 780 38.50 25.28 -46.67
CA GLY A 780 38.43 23.85 -47.00
C GLY A 780 37.60 23.02 -46.02
N GLY A 781 37.09 23.64 -44.94
CA GLY A 781 36.23 23.01 -43.95
C GLY A 781 36.98 22.09 -42.99
N SER A 782 36.22 21.41 -42.13
CA SER A 782 36.72 20.47 -41.13
C SER A 782 36.60 19.05 -41.64
N ARG A 783 37.70 18.28 -41.61
CA ARG A 783 37.76 16.93 -42.17
C ARG A 783 37.94 15.87 -41.08
N VAL A 784 37.23 14.75 -41.24
CA VAL A 784 37.42 13.52 -40.45
C VAL A 784 37.65 12.33 -41.36
N THR A 785 38.49 11.40 -40.90
CA THR A 785 38.67 10.07 -41.52
C THR A 785 38.25 9.00 -40.52
N ALA A 786 37.60 7.93 -40.99
CA ALA A 786 37.34 6.76 -40.17
C ALA A 786 37.53 5.45 -40.95
N GLY A 787 37.90 4.39 -40.26
CA GLY A 787 38.12 3.06 -40.84
C GLY A 787 38.20 1.98 -39.77
N PHE A 788 37.81 0.75 -40.12
CA PHE A 788 38.08 -0.40 -39.26
C PHE A 788 39.52 -0.85 -39.43
N LYS A 789 40.18 -1.23 -38.34
CA LYS A 789 41.56 -1.70 -38.35
C LYS A 789 41.76 -2.88 -39.30
N GLY A 790 42.69 -2.75 -40.25
CA GLY A 790 42.93 -3.74 -41.30
C GLY A 790 41.96 -3.68 -42.49
N GLY A 791 40.99 -2.75 -42.46
CA GLY A 791 40.10 -2.41 -43.57
C GLY A 791 40.48 -1.10 -44.27
N ALA A 792 39.65 -0.66 -45.22
CA ALA A 792 39.84 0.60 -45.93
C ALA A 792 39.23 1.78 -45.17
N GLU A 793 39.96 2.91 -45.12
CA GLU A 793 39.52 4.16 -44.51
C GLU A 793 38.76 5.07 -45.48
N LYS A 794 37.86 5.91 -44.97
CA LYS A 794 37.17 6.95 -45.75
C LYS A 794 37.26 8.30 -45.06
N SER A 795 37.44 9.35 -45.86
CA SER A 795 37.53 10.74 -45.40
C SER A 795 36.34 11.57 -45.86
N LYS A 796 35.87 12.51 -45.03
CA LYS A 796 34.77 13.43 -45.36
C LYS A 796 34.96 14.80 -44.73
N VAL A 797 34.65 15.86 -45.48
CA VAL A 797 34.53 17.22 -44.94
C VAL A 797 33.12 17.34 -44.36
N ILE A 798 33.01 17.70 -43.08
CA ILE A 798 31.73 17.62 -42.35
C ILE A 798 30.86 18.87 -42.52
N ASN A 799 31.44 19.98 -42.98
CA ASN A 799 30.81 21.30 -43.04
C ASN A 799 31.00 22.01 -44.39
N ASP A 800 31.36 21.30 -45.45
CA ASP A 800 31.56 21.84 -46.80
C ASP A 800 30.29 22.46 -47.41
N GLN A 801 29.12 21.96 -47.00
CA GLN A 801 27.82 22.47 -47.45
C GLN A 801 27.31 23.66 -46.62
N LEU A 802 27.96 24.03 -45.52
CA LEU A 802 27.58 25.16 -44.66
C LEU A 802 28.07 26.49 -45.25
N THR A 803 27.52 26.84 -46.42
CA THR A 803 27.90 28.02 -47.20
C THR A 803 26.76 29.02 -47.30
N TRP A 804 27.07 30.26 -47.68
CA TRP A 804 26.04 31.28 -47.95
C TRP A 804 25.01 30.83 -49.00
N LYS A 805 25.46 30.09 -50.03
CA LYS A 805 24.56 29.53 -51.06
C LYS A 805 23.51 28.58 -50.48
N ASN A 806 23.84 27.90 -49.38
CA ASN A 806 22.96 26.94 -48.70
C ASN A 806 22.51 27.47 -47.33
N ASN A 807 22.47 28.79 -47.14
CA ASN A 807 22.26 29.38 -45.83
C ASN A 807 20.93 28.93 -45.18
N TYR A 808 19.81 29.06 -45.89
CA TYR A 808 18.49 28.68 -45.39
C TYR A 808 18.18 27.19 -45.49
N SER A 809 18.83 26.45 -46.41
CA SER A 809 18.55 25.03 -46.65
C SER A 809 19.38 24.08 -45.79
N ILE A 810 20.61 24.46 -45.41
CA ILE A 810 21.55 23.59 -44.69
C ILE A 810 22.21 24.33 -43.53
N MET A 811 22.85 25.48 -43.76
CA MET A 811 23.68 26.15 -42.74
C MET A 811 22.88 26.54 -41.48
N TYR A 812 21.80 27.31 -41.65
CA TYR A 812 20.96 27.73 -40.52
C TYR A 812 20.21 26.56 -39.87
N PRO A 813 19.61 25.61 -40.62
CA PRO A 813 19.07 24.39 -40.01
C PRO A 813 20.10 23.60 -39.18
N THR A 814 21.33 23.42 -39.68
CA THR A 814 22.41 22.74 -38.94
C THR A 814 22.81 23.52 -37.70
N ALA A 815 22.94 24.85 -37.80
CA ALA A 815 23.20 25.71 -36.65
C ALA A 815 22.10 25.61 -35.58
N ALA A 816 20.84 25.64 -36.00
CA ALA A 816 19.69 25.49 -35.12
C ALA A 816 19.60 24.09 -34.50
N ALA A 817 19.96 23.05 -35.25
CA ALA A 817 20.01 21.67 -34.78
C ALA A 817 21.15 21.41 -33.78
N ARG A 818 22.17 22.29 -33.75
CA ARG A 818 23.35 22.25 -32.87
C ARG A 818 24.24 21.00 -33.02
N VAL A 819 24.05 20.25 -34.10
CA VAL A 819 24.83 19.05 -34.42
C VAL A 819 25.12 18.97 -35.91
N ILE A 820 26.21 18.29 -36.27
CA ILE A 820 26.49 17.85 -37.63
C ILE A 820 26.49 16.32 -37.64
N GLU A 821 25.61 15.74 -38.45
CA GLU A 821 25.54 14.30 -38.68
C GLU A 821 26.30 13.95 -39.96
N THR A 822 27.33 13.11 -39.85
CA THR A 822 28.07 12.64 -41.02
C THR A 822 28.13 11.12 -41.04
N SER A 823 27.69 10.52 -42.15
CA SER A 823 27.74 9.07 -42.33
C SER A 823 28.66 8.65 -43.46
N MET A 824 29.24 7.46 -43.32
CA MET A 824 30.05 6.76 -44.32
C MET A 824 29.84 5.24 -44.22
N TYR A 825 29.85 4.55 -45.36
CA TYR A 825 29.86 3.07 -45.39
C TYR A 825 31.30 2.57 -45.33
N LEU A 826 31.65 1.79 -44.32
CA LEU A 826 33.00 1.25 -44.13
C LEU A 826 32.97 -0.27 -44.31
N PRO A 827 33.90 -0.85 -45.10
CA PRO A 827 34.01 -2.30 -45.21
C PRO A 827 34.48 -2.92 -43.90
N LEU A 828 33.90 -4.06 -43.53
CA LEU A 828 34.37 -4.85 -42.39
C LEU A 828 35.50 -5.78 -42.86
N PRO A 829 36.67 -5.77 -42.19
CA PRO A 829 37.76 -6.69 -42.52
C PRO A 829 37.36 -8.16 -42.23
N PRO A 830 37.95 -9.16 -42.91
CA PRO A 830 37.66 -10.57 -42.64
C PRO A 830 37.97 -10.93 -41.18
N ASP A 831 36.94 -11.33 -40.45
CA ASP A 831 37.01 -11.48 -39.00
C ASP A 831 37.18 -12.95 -38.58
N LYS A 832 37.99 -13.17 -37.54
CA LYS A 832 38.21 -14.50 -36.95
C LYS A 832 37.36 -14.75 -35.69
N ASN A 833 36.89 -13.72 -34.96
CA ASN A 833 36.31 -13.88 -33.61
C ASN A 833 35.14 -12.91 -33.23
N GLY A 834 34.67 -12.01 -34.09
CA GLY A 834 33.52 -11.11 -33.83
C GLY A 834 33.89 -9.68 -33.40
N TRP A 835 35.17 -9.36 -33.22
CA TRP A 835 35.63 -8.10 -32.60
C TRP A 835 36.27 -7.16 -33.62
N TYR A 836 35.85 -5.89 -33.58
CA TYR A 836 36.30 -4.85 -34.49
C TYR A 836 36.80 -3.62 -33.73
N GLU A 837 37.84 -2.98 -34.26
CA GLU A 837 38.36 -1.68 -33.80
C GLU A 837 38.08 -0.64 -34.90
N LEU A 838 37.33 0.41 -34.58
CA LEU A 838 37.02 1.55 -35.44
C LEU A 838 37.90 2.73 -35.04
N ASP A 839 38.78 3.15 -35.93
CA ASP A 839 39.63 4.31 -35.73
C ASP A 839 39.02 5.56 -36.37
N ILE A 840 39.06 6.68 -35.66
CA ILE A 840 38.58 8.00 -36.10
C ILE A 840 39.71 9.02 -35.95
N TYR A 841 40.02 9.72 -37.04
CA TYR A 841 41.11 10.69 -37.13
C TYR A 841 40.57 12.09 -37.45
N PRO A 842 40.70 13.08 -36.55
CA PRO A 842 40.46 14.48 -36.89
C PRO A 842 41.61 15.02 -37.75
N HIS A 843 41.29 15.82 -38.76
CA HIS A 843 42.29 16.54 -39.60
C HIS A 843 42.19 18.06 -39.46
N THR A 844 41.35 18.51 -38.53
CA THR A 844 41.13 19.94 -38.29
C THR A 844 40.95 20.13 -36.79
N PRO A 845 41.64 21.10 -36.16
CA PRO A 845 41.44 21.38 -34.75
C PRO A 845 40.04 21.98 -34.50
N GLY A 846 39.59 21.96 -33.25
CA GLY A 846 38.26 22.48 -32.86
C GLY A 846 37.07 21.58 -33.22
N MET A 847 37.34 20.31 -33.58
CA MET A 847 36.28 19.33 -33.83
C MET A 847 35.85 18.66 -32.53
N VAL A 848 34.54 18.66 -32.26
CA VAL A 848 33.96 18.07 -31.05
C VAL A 848 33.04 16.92 -31.43
N LEU A 849 33.44 15.69 -31.09
CA LEU A 849 32.64 14.47 -31.31
C LEU A 849 31.70 14.24 -30.13
N GLN A 850 30.43 13.95 -30.38
CA GLN A 850 29.43 13.64 -29.34
C GLN A 850 29.07 12.15 -29.31
N LYS A 851 28.92 11.52 -30.49
CA LYS A 851 28.45 10.13 -30.58
C LYS A 851 28.96 9.40 -31.81
N VAL A 852 29.14 8.08 -31.68
CA VAL A 852 29.52 7.16 -32.75
C VAL A 852 28.47 6.04 -32.84
N ILE A 853 27.93 5.82 -34.04
CA ILE A 853 26.93 4.77 -34.29
C ILE A 853 27.43 3.88 -35.43
N VAL A 854 27.55 2.58 -35.15
CA VAL A 854 27.83 1.54 -36.14
C VAL A 854 26.53 0.79 -36.41
N ASP A 855 25.94 1.07 -37.56
CA ASP A 855 24.65 0.54 -38.01
C ASP A 855 24.85 -0.67 -38.93
N CYS A 856 24.48 -1.84 -38.40
CA CYS A 856 24.45 -3.12 -39.12
C CYS A 856 23.05 -3.42 -39.71
N GLY A 857 22.19 -2.39 -39.84
CA GLY A 857 20.81 -2.50 -40.33
C GLY A 857 19.75 -2.34 -39.24
N GLY A 858 20.14 -1.98 -38.01
CA GLY A 858 19.25 -1.84 -36.86
C GLY A 858 19.06 -0.41 -36.35
N TYR A 859 19.76 0.58 -36.91
CA TYR A 859 19.63 1.95 -36.43
C TYR A 859 18.27 2.56 -36.76
N GLU A 860 17.60 3.07 -35.72
CA GLU A 860 16.37 3.84 -35.84
C GLU A 860 16.67 5.34 -35.69
N LYS A 861 16.23 6.13 -36.67
CA LYS A 861 16.41 7.59 -36.63
C LYS A 861 15.57 8.20 -35.51
N THR A 862 16.25 8.57 -34.42
CA THR A 862 15.68 9.21 -33.23
C THR A 862 16.42 10.51 -32.93
N PHE A 863 15.78 11.44 -32.21
CA PHE A 863 16.36 12.77 -31.96
C PHE A 863 17.69 12.72 -31.15
N LEU A 864 17.82 11.72 -30.27
CA LEU A 864 19.00 11.49 -29.43
C LEU A 864 19.90 10.35 -29.92
N HIS A 865 19.65 9.84 -31.14
CA HIS A 865 20.43 8.79 -31.78
C HIS A 865 20.51 7.48 -30.96
N MET A 866 19.36 7.02 -30.46
CA MET A 866 19.15 5.83 -29.63
C MET A 866 19.92 5.85 -28.30
N ASN A 867 19.57 4.97 -27.37
CA ASN A 867 20.35 4.80 -26.14
C ASN A 867 21.69 4.13 -26.47
N GLU A 868 22.70 4.41 -25.65
CA GLU A 868 24.01 3.76 -25.75
C GLU A 868 23.88 2.23 -25.64
N SER A 869 24.68 1.50 -26.42
CA SER A 869 24.70 0.04 -26.43
C SER A 869 25.37 -0.53 -25.17
N PRO A 870 25.08 -1.80 -24.81
CA PRO A 870 25.72 -2.46 -23.68
C PRO A 870 27.24 -2.40 -23.77
N HIS A 871 27.88 -2.01 -22.68
CA HIS A 871 29.32 -1.86 -22.60
C HIS A 871 29.86 -2.13 -21.20
N TYR A 872 31.15 -2.44 -21.14
CA TYR A 872 31.93 -2.58 -19.93
C TYR A 872 33.38 -2.17 -20.22
N ARG A 873 34.19 -1.93 -19.20
CA ARG A 873 35.62 -1.69 -19.38
C ARG A 873 36.42 -2.98 -19.28
N GLU A 874 37.39 -3.15 -20.18
CA GLU A 874 38.34 -4.27 -20.13
C GLU A 874 39.04 -4.28 -18.75
N PRO A 875 38.99 -5.38 -17.97
CA PRO A 875 39.64 -5.45 -16.68
C PRO A 875 41.13 -5.17 -16.85
N ALA A 876 41.70 -4.31 -16.01
CA ALA A 876 43.15 -4.15 -15.98
C ALA A 876 43.77 -5.54 -15.73
N THR A 877 44.59 -6.03 -16.65
CA THR A 877 45.36 -7.25 -16.41
C THR A 877 46.23 -7.00 -15.19
N ILE A 878 45.87 -7.63 -14.06
CA ILE A 878 46.72 -7.70 -12.88
C ILE A 878 47.99 -8.39 -13.36
N ALA A 879 49.09 -7.65 -13.45
CA ALA A 879 50.39 -8.25 -13.62
C ALA A 879 50.57 -9.24 -12.48
N SER A 880 50.75 -10.53 -12.81
CA SER A 880 51.08 -11.57 -11.83
C SER A 880 52.20 -11.03 -10.93
N PRO A 881 52.08 -11.13 -9.60
CA PRO A 881 53.16 -10.71 -8.73
C PRO A 881 54.39 -11.51 -9.10
N ASP A 882 55.44 -10.78 -9.47
CA ASP A 882 56.76 -11.30 -9.76
C ASP A 882 57.19 -12.15 -8.57
N SER A 883 57.31 -13.46 -8.81
CA SER A 883 57.67 -14.46 -7.81
C SER A 883 59.18 -14.38 -7.54
N THR A 884 59.70 -13.22 -7.16
CA THR A 884 61.08 -13.08 -6.68
C THR A 884 61.24 -11.88 -5.74
N ARG A 885 61.11 -12.12 -4.42
CA ARG A 885 62.11 -11.78 -3.39
C ARG A 885 61.60 -12.09 -1.96
N PRO A 886 62.53 -12.37 -1.03
CA PRO A 886 62.39 -13.37 0.02
C PRO A 886 61.55 -12.97 1.23
#